data_AF-A0AAV4VZX2-F1
#
_entry.id   AF-A0AAV4VZX2-F1
#
_cell.length_a   1.000
_cell.length_b   1.000
_cell.length_c   1.000
_cell.angle_alpha   90.00
_cell.angle_beta   90.00
_cell.angle_gamma   90.00
#
_symmetry.space_group_name_H-M   'P 1'
#
loop_
_entity.id
_entity.type
_entity.pdbx_description
1 polymer ?
#
loop_
_entity_poly.entity_id
_entity_poly.type
_entity_poly.pdbx_seq_one_letter_code
_entity_poly.pdbx_strand_id
1 'polypeptide(L)'
;MTSFTSNSEQSDNSLRRPSSLVLDNRQSSAPMLESFEIPSNLTLENFESGQAEAVGSLCRIFCAKRTGEEILPVYLSRFYSALQYGLSGGTTRGQMLASILMNSSDLLRKDLDGVMVLLPDFLQALELVLPGEMKMRQSPLVANAELRHSAIHLLLSMLPLPLHFFNLPIKSLSSNEKSSLTFQSLRIRLVNLLINALQVETESLNIHMLLGGLLFYIQDSAASEEVEQITQPLLNDNASVESVSSVLSSELQTEVAESCDSLGSSECSSLGPDLDNLLRTDFPLLIDDSTHALFLRATYLICHRLISSWMTDLNVSLAALEVLSGLARIHLPQADSLEGKRAVKWICDYIVFQCSRPPPAHSKDLHSTIVAAYHCVTTWLVEHPDLLNDKDTVHTVLEVVELGISGSKSQPKRSDTPKFKGDKELKPASMRVKDAAEAVLACMLDYVGYFPPPCGSQNLSSLLDEKSLLQQCKNLDDDQLTREEVVKHFRYFALDNSVILALLEQHLGNEQDPQPTLTALIRGPFGRHAWCVQLRHLPHHKSGSKHYAINPGRPIPMNDVGTVHNIKQRYFPEAVDKIPLCHGDKSIPSLENISQVGAGEFDKFLKLIENQINFETSVKKQVESQHREYPNPETECKSPSLCQEFQTSRLFLSHLGFLNPDALKESLTQPLPSIISLDQNLENFSHKLEEIDNTPSRTADTVFILYVKSGQSSVDNFLQNVTQRNIHPHFSEFLRSLGWPVDVKKHAGWTGHISTAWKILPTDDLDPISEEDTVSIYNGKNKVLYWSDVSSELAFVVPSPVSLKSPKIVRKDTKIHEFGDEIILRNNKDIRDVDRRTMPSGSFSEVPMPRAMSLNLDAGDDLSQGRSSGRKFGRQHSCAIVCEMKVVVVWLENLDDQINFPLADVLPLMSTGLEPPNFISRTSEKDLFVIFVHPLHSGLYQIKLQGPAGKMSLALPLVDGMVVSRRTLGILVRQTALNMLRRKRLDADSCQPPHVRRKLRIQDVINRYHKKLSEPEFISYLFYPSSGH
;
A
#
# COMPACT_ATOMS: atom_id res chain seq x y z
N MET A 1 17.29 52.39 42.86
CA MET A 1 17.28 53.65 43.65
C MET A 1 18.18 54.64 42.92
N THR A 2 17.74 55.90 42.82
CA THR A 2 18.30 56.92 41.92
C THR A 2 19.22 57.93 42.62
N SER A 3 20.33 58.25 41.96
CA SER A 3 21.09 59.52 42.02
C SER A 3 22.06 59.55 40.81
N PHE A 4 22.55 60.68 40.27
CA PHE A 4 22.25 62.10 40.47
C PHE A 4 22.33 62.83 39.09
N THR A 5 21.39 63.75 38.83
CA THR A 5 21.51 65.13 38.24
C THR A 5 22.78 65.55 37.46
N SER A 6 22.75 66.48 36.48
CA SER A 6 21.66 67.22 35.79
C SER A 6 22.22 68.13 34.66
N ASN A 7 21.30 68.70 33.86
CA ASN A 7 21.34 69.92 33.01
C ASN A 7 21.22 69.64 31.50
N SER A 8 20.08 69.89 30.83
CA SER A 8 19.48 71.18 30.39
C SER A 8 20.20 71.80 29.17
N GLU A 9 19.57 72.27 28.09
CA GLU A 9 18.14 72.39 27.75
C GLU A 9 17.90 72.68 26.24
N GLN A 10 16.71 72.29 25.74
CA GLN A 10 15.83 72.96 24.74
C GLN A 10 16.16 73.19 23.24
N SER A 11 15.04 73.17 22.49
CA SER A 11 14.68 73.69 21.15
C SER A 11 14.85 72.73 19.96
N ASP A 12 13.79 72.08 19.43
CA ASP A 12 12.60 72.57 18.70
C ASP A 12 12.90 73.32 17.38
N ASN A 13 12.69 72.67 16.23
CA ASN A 13 11.42 72.84 15.49
C ASN A 13 11.26 72.04 14.18
N SER A 14 9.97 71.83 13.89
CA SER A 14 9.30 71.19 12.76
C SER A 14 9.74 71.47 11.30
N LEU A 15 9.57 70.42 10.47
CA LEU A 15 8.94 70.42 9.13
C LEU A 15 9.31 71.49 8.07
N ARG A 16 9.82 71.02 6.91
CA ARG A 16 9.43 71.53 5.57
C ARG A 16 9.75 70.53 4.46
N ARG A 17 8.76 70.22 3.61
CA ARG A 17 9.00 69.73 2.22
C ARG A 17 9.57 70.88 1.38
N PRO A 18 10.28 70.55 0.29
CA PRO A 18 9.97 71.23 -0.97
C PRO A 18 9.72 70.25 -2.13
N SER A 19 8.95 70.73 -3.10
CA SER A 19 8.56 70.04 -4.32
C SER A 19 9.52 70.29 -5.49
N SER A 20 9.51 69.34 -6.42
CA SER A 20 9.91 69.45 -7.84
C SER A 20 10.28 70.84 -8.41
N LEU A 21 11.44 70.89 -9.08
CA LEU A 21 11.71 71.80 -10.19
C LEU A 21 12.33 71.03 -11.36
N VAL A 22 12.15 71.56 -12.58
CA VAL A 22 12.30 70.87 -13.86
C VAL A 22 13.47 71.45 -14.66
N LEU A 23 14.23 70.56 -15.33
CA LEU A 23 15.20 70.80 -16.41
C LEU A 23 16.26 71.90 -16.24
N ASP A 24 17.54 71.53 -16.35
CA ASP A 24 18.24 71.91 -17.60
C ASP A 24 19.42 70.99 -17.94
N ASN A 25 19.80 70.99 -19.22
CA ASN A 25 20.73 70.04 -19.83
C ASN A 25 22.17 70.62 -19.91
N ARG A 26 23.12 70.06 -19.15
CA ARG A 26 24.57 70.31 -19.36
C ARG A 26 25.40 69.05 -19.18
N GLN A 27 26.25 68.80 -20.18
CA GLN A 27 27.37 67.87 -20.07
C GLN A 27 28.36 68.38 -19.02
N SER A 28 28.64 67.58 -18.00
CA SER A 28 29.74 67.83 -17.07
C SER A 28 30.50 66.53 -16.81
N SER A 29 31.80 66.58 -17.08
CA SER A 29 32.80 65.58 -16.70
C SER A 29 32.64 65.14 -15.25
N ALA A 30 32.89 63.85 -14.98
CA ALA A 30 32.80 63.28 -13.64
C ALA A 30 33.62 64.08 -12.61
N PRO A 31 33.08 64.34 -11.40
CA PRO A 31 33.89 64.85 -10.31
C PRO A 31 34.88 63.75 -9.90
N MET A 32 36.16 64.13 -9.85
CA MET A 32 37.22 63.27 -9.31
C MET A 32 36.89 62.97 -7.84
N LEU A 33 36.96 61.69 -7.43
CA LEU A 33 36.69 61.31 -6.05
C LEU A 33 37.62 62.08 -5.10
N GLU A 34 37.04 62.88 -4.20
CA GLU A 34 37.73 63.24 -2.97
C GLU A 34 38.05 61.96 -2.20
N SER A 35 39.24 61.91 -1.62
CA SER A 35 39.73 60.76 -0.87
C SER A 35 38.90 60.58 0.41
N PHE A 36 37.96 59.63 0.38
CA PHE A 36 37.28 59.17 1.58
C PHE A 36 38.32 58.66 2.59
N GLU A 37 38.42 59.32 3.74
CA GLU A 37 39.15 58.77 4.88
C GLU A 37 38.45 57.49 5.32
N ILE A 38 39.14 56.35 5.18
CA ILE A 38 38.61 55.04 5.56
C ILE A 38 38.49 55.01 7.08
N PRO A 39 37.28 54.81 7.66
CA PRO A 39 37.12 54.68 9.10
C PRO A 39 38.05 53.61 9.69
N SER A 40 38.67 53.88 10.84
CA SER A 40 39.69 53.01 11.45
C SER A 40 39.16 51.64 11.93
N ASN A 41 37.86 51.39 11.81
CA ASN A 41 37.17 50.13 12.03
C ASN A 41 36.85 49.35 10.73
N LEU A 42 37.15 49.86 9.54
CA LEU A 42 37.05 49.10 8.28
C LEU A 42 38.27 48.19 8.10
N THR A 43 38.18 46.98 8.63
CA THR A 43 38.99 45.85 8.14
C THR A 43 38.45 45.37 6.79
N LEU A 44 39.25 44.63 6.02
CA LEU A 44 38.81 44.02 4.77
C LEU A 44 37.60 43.08 4.98
N GLU A 45 37.57 42.39 6.12
CA GLU A 45 36.46 41.50 6.54
C GLU A 45 35.20 42.29 6.91
N ASN A 46 35.33 43.44 7.60
CA ASN A 46 34.19 44.31 7.90
C ASN A 46 33.62 44.96 6.63
N PHE A 47 34.47 45.24 5.63
CA PHE A 47 34.02 45.72 4.33
C PHE A 47 33.28 44.64 3.53
N GLU A 48 33.81 43.41 3.46
CA GLU A 48 33.13 42.28 2.80
C GLU A 48 31.78 41.98 3.49
N SER A 49 31.73 41.97 4.82
CA SER A 49 30.51 41.80 5.62
C SER A 49 29.45 42.87 5.30
N GLY A 50 29.86 44.13 5.22
CA GLY A 50 28.97 45.23 4.81
C GLY A 50 28.43 45.08 3.38
N GLN A 51 29.26 44.60 2.45
CA GLN A 51 28.81 44.27 1.09
C GLN A 51 27.87 43.05 1.07
N ALA A 52 28.13 42.04 1.89
CA ALA A 52 27.31 40.83 2.00
C ALA A 52 25.88 41.16 2.51
N GLU A 53 25.74 42.01 3.54
CA GLU A 53 24.43 42.46 4.02
C GLU A 53 23.72 43.36 2.99
N ALA A 54 24.44 44.21 2.28
CA ALA A 54 23.87 45.06 1.23
C ALA A 54 23.32 44.22 0.06
N VAL A 55 24.07 43.24 -0.44
CA VAL A 55 23.61 42.35 -1.53
C VAL A 55 22.52 41.40 -1.04
N GLY A 56 22.62 40.86 0.18
CA GLY A 56 21.56 40.06 0.80
C GLY A 56 20.25 40.85 0.96
N SER A 57 20.34 42.14 1.28
CA SER A 57 19.18 43.05 1.30
C SER A 57 18.57 43.26 -0.09
N LEU A 58 19.38 43.40 -1.14
CA LEU A 58 18.88 43.43 -2.51
C LEU A 58 18.17 42.11 -2.87
N CYS A 59 18.76 40.95 -2.58
CA CYS A 59 18.10 39.66 -2.79
C CYS A 59 16.73 39.60 -2.11
N ARG A 60 16.63 40.00 -0.83
CA ARG A 60 15.35 40.05 -0.10
C ARG A 60 14.32 40.96 -0.78
N ILE A 61 14.73 42.13 -1.29
CA ILE A 61 13.84 43.06 -2.01
C ILE A 61 13.29 42.42 -3.30
N PHE A 62 14.16 41.87 -4.15
CA PHE A 62 13.72 41.28 -5.43
C PHE A 62 12.97 39.94 -5.24
N CYS A 63 13.28 39.16 -4.21
CA CYS A 63 12.50 37.97 -3.83
C CYS A 63 11.12 38.33 -3.21
N ALA A 64 10.99 39.53 -2.62
CA ALA A 64 9.71 40.03 -2.10
C ALA A 64 8.76 40.58 -3.17
N LYS A 65 9.16 40.57 -4.46
CA LYS A 65 8.30 40.90 -5.60
C LYS A 65 6.98 40.12 -5.53
N ARG A 66 5.88 40.85 -5.71
CA ARG A 66 4.51 40.30 -5.78
C ARG A 66 4.17 39.82 -7.19
N THR A 67 3.18 38.94 -7.29
CA THR A 67 2.66 38.49 -8.59
C THR A 67 2.02 39.67 -9.32
N GLY A 68 2.39 39.89 -10.59
CA GLY A 68 1.92 41.04 -11.38
C GLY A 68 2.60 42.38 -11.08
N GLU A 69 3.60 42.44 -10.19
CA GLU A 69 4.40 43.63 -9.96
C GLU A 69 5.43 43.83 -11.09
N GLU A 70 5.35 44.96 -11.80
CA GLU A 70 6.31 45.34 -12.85
C GLU A 70 7.56 46.02 -12.26
N ILE A 71 8.74 45.48 -12.55
CA ILE A 71 10.02 46.07 -12.18
C ILE A 71 10.71 46.60 -13.43
N LEU A 72 11.11 47.88 -13.43
CA LEU A 72 11.79 48.47 -14.58
C LEU A 72 13.09 47.71 -14.93
N PRO A 73 13.34 47.37 -16.22
CA PRO A 73 14.53 46.60 -16.64
C PRO A 73 15.89 47.19 -16.23
N VAL A 74 15.96 48.51 -15.99
CA VAL A 74 17.17 49.19 -15.51
C VAL A 74 17.53 48.82 -14.07
N TYR A 75 16.55 48.48 -13.23
CA TYR A 75 16.80 47.99 -11.88
C TYR A 75 17.21 46.51 -11.89
N LEU A 76 16.54 45.69 -12.71
CA LEU A 76 16.91 44.28 -12.92
C LEU A 76 18.34 44.13 -13.43
N SER A 77 18.73 44.88 -14.47
CA SER A 77 20.09 44.79 -15.02
C SER A 77 21.18 45.16 -14.01
N ARG A 78 21.00 46.25 -13.25
CA ARG A 78 21.93 46.66 -12.19
C ARG A 78 22.01 45.63 -11.05
N PHE A 79 20.88 45.06 -10.67
CA PHE A 79 20.81 44.01 -9.66
C PHE A 79 21.52 42.73 -10.12
N TYR A 80 21.30 42.30 -11.36
CA TYR A 80 21.97 41.14 -11.93
C TYR A 80 23.48 41.36 -12.06
N SER A 81 23.95 42.55 -12.44
CA SER A 81 25.39 42.88 -12.41
C SER A 81 25.97 42.82 -10.99
N ALA A 82 25.22 43.24 -9.96
CA ALA A 82 25.66 43.16 -8.57
C ALA A 82 25.72 41.70 -8.06
N LEU A 83 24.75 40.86 -8.43
CA LEU A 83 24.77 39.42 -8.12
C LEU A 83 25.93 38.72 -8.82
N GLN A 84 26.13 38.95 -10.12
CA GLN A 84 27.24 38.38 -10.87
C GLN A 84 28.58 38.77 -10.24
N TYR A 85 28.77 40.02 -9.83
CA TYR A 85 29.98 40.46 -9.12
C TYR A 85 30.23 39.69 -7.80
N GLY A 86 29.17 39.35 -7.06
CA GLY A 86 29.29 38.58 -5.83
C GLY A 86 29.56 37.09 -6.06
N LEU A 87 28.86 36.48 -7.02
CA LEU A 87 28.99 35.06 -7.37
C LEU A 87 30.34 34.76 -8.05
N SER A 88 30.80 35.63 -8.95
CA SER A 88 32.05 35.45 -9.71
C SER A 88 33.33 35.60 -8.87
N GLY A 89 33.22 35.94 -7.58
CA GLY A 89 34.36 36.05 -6.66
C GLY A 89 34.93 34.70 -6.19
N GLY A 90 34.20 33.61 -6.40
CA GLY A 90 34.58 32.27 -5.93
C GLY A 90 34.92 32.27 -4.43
N THR A 91 35.97 31.54 -4.05
CA THR A 91 36.40 31.39 -2.64
C THR A 91 36.94 32.68 -2.00
N THR A 92 37.19 33.74 -2.78
CA THR A 92 37.74 35.01 -2.28
C THR A 92 36.68 35.98 -1.72
N ARG A 93 35.39 35.76 -2.02
CA ARG A 93 34.26 36.58 -1.55
C ARG A 93 33.21 35.70 -0.85
N GLY A 94 33.69 34.85 0.06
CA GLY A 94 32.89 33.80 0.70
C GLY A 94 31.67 34.31 1.46
N GLN A 95 31.77 35.46 2.13
CA GLN A 95 30.66 36.03 2.89
C GLN A 95 29.58 36.58 1.95
N MET A 96 30.00 37.23 0.85
CA MET A 96 29.06 37.77 -0.15
C MET A 96 28.31 36.65 -0.86
N LEU A 97 29.01 35.60 -1.30
CA LEU A 97 28.39 34.44 -1.95
C LEU A 97 27.42 33.72 -1.01
N ALA A 98 27.81 33.47 0.25
CA ALA A 98 26.93 32.85 1.24
C ALA A 98 25.66 33.70 1.50
N SER A 99 25.81 35.03 1.63
CA SER A 99 24.67 35.94 1.80
C SER A 99 23.74 35.96 0.58
N ILE A 100 24.29 35.91 -0.64
CA ILE A 100 23.50 35.79 -1.87
C ILE A 100 22.67 34.50 -1.82
N LEU A 101 23.29 33.33 -1.63
CA LEU A 101 22.59 32.04 -1.66
C LEU A 101 21.49 31.96 -0.59
N MET A 102 21.76 32.43 0.64
CA MET A 102 20.79 32.47 1.74
C MET A 102 19.56 33.34 1.43
N ASN A 103 19.74 34.49 0.79
CA ASN A 103 18.66 35.47 0.59
C ASN A 103 18.00 35.38 -0.80
N SER A 104 18.49 34.51 -1.70
CA SER A 104 18.02 34.37 -3.09
C SER A 104 17.36 33.03 -3.41
N SER A 105 17.06 32.20 -2.42
CA SER A 105 16.38 30.89 -2.56
C SER A 105 15.11 30.92 -3.43
N ASP A 106 14.37 32.03 -3.39
CA ASP A 106 13.15 32.28 -4.18
C ASP A 106 13.37 32.96 -5.54
N LEU A 107 14.60 33.39 -5.85
CA LEU A 107 14.84 34.34 -6.95
C LEU A 107 14.49 33.78 -8.33
N LEU A 108 14.79 32.50 -8.57
CA LEU A 108 14.54 31.82 -9.84
C LEU A 108 13.06 31.44 -10.05
N ARG A 109 12.22 31.57 -9.01
CA ARG A 109 10.78 31.24 -9.02
C ARG A 109 9.86 32.46 -8.90
N LYS A 110 10.36 33.67 -9.20
CA LYS A 110 9.63 34.96 -9.05
C LYS A 110 9.27 35.66 -10.36
N ASP A 111 9.40 34.98 -11.50
CA ASP A 111 9.18 35.53 -12.85
C ASP A 111 9.81 36.92 -13.04
N LEU A 112 11.12 37.00 -12.79
CA LEU A 112 11.92 38.20 -13.00
C LEU A 112 12.52 38.17 -14.42
N ASP A 113 12.27 39.22 -15.21
CA ASP A 113 12.68 39.28 -16.61
C ASP A 113 14.19 39.16 -16.79
N GLY A 114 14.63 38.08 -17.45
CA GLY A 114 16.03 37.83 -17.74
C GLY A 114 16.84 37.19 -16.60
N VAL A 115 16.22 36.80 -15.48
CA VAL A 115 16.91 36.20 -14.32
C VAL A 115 17.77 34.97 -14.69
N MET A 116 17.37 34.22 -15.72
CA MET A 116 18.08 33.03 -16.21
C MET A 116 19.50 33.32 -16.74
N VAL A 117 19.87 34.58 -16.96
CA VAL A 117 21.26 35.01 -17.27
C VAL A 117 22.23 34.65 -16.14
N LEU A 118 21.76 34.62 -14.89
CA LEU A 118 22.57 34.31 -13.70
C LEU A 118 22.76 32.81 -13.46
N LEU A 119 22.11 31.94 -14.25
CA LEU A 119 22.11 30.50 -14.05
C LEU A 119 23.54 29.89 -13.99
N PRO A 120 24.50 30.27 -14.85
CA PRO A 120 25.87 29.72 -14.78
C PRO A 120 26.63 30.17 -13.53
N ASP A 121 26.47 31.44 -13.12
CA ASP A 121 27.11 32.02 -11.94
C ASP A 121 26.59 31.36 -10.65
N PHE A 122 25.28 31.13 -10.55
CA PHE A 122 24.68 30.39 -9.44
C PHE A 122 25.12 28.92 -9.42
N LEU A 123 25.14 28.23 -10.57
CA LEU A 123 25.59 26.83 -10.63
C LEU A 123 27.04 26.68 -10.12
N GLN A 124 27.93 27.58 -10.54
CA GLN A 124 29.32 27.61 -10.04
C GLN A 124 29.38 27.85 -8.52
N ALA A 125 28.51 28.70 -7.97
CA ALA A 125 28.42 28.91 -6.52
C ALA A 125 27.92 27.66 -5.78
N LEU A 126 26.92 26.95 -6.31
CA LEU A 126 26.41 25.71 -5.71
C LEU A 126 27.46 24.58 -5.70
N GLU A 127 28.29 24.50 -6.76
CA GLU A 127 29.44 23.58 -6.87
C GLU A 127 30.54 23.84 -5.81
N LEU A 128 30.53 24.99 -5.11
CA LEU A 128 31.44 25.28 -3.98
C LEU A 128 30.85 24.92 -2.61
N VAL A 129 29.53 24.78 -2.50
CA VAL A 129 28.78 24.67 -1.23
C VAL A 129 28.23 23.27 -0.96
N LEU A 130 27.72 22.60 -1.99
CA LEU A 130 27.04 21.30 -1.84
C LEU A 130 27.95 20.05 -1.74
N PRO A 131 29.18 20.02 -2.30
CA PRO A 131 30.09 18.88 -2.14
C PRO A 131 30.58 18.63 -0.69
N GLY A 132 31.30 17.52 -0.50
CA GLY A 132 31.79 17.00 0.80
C GLY A 132 32.52 18.01 1.67
N GLU A 133 33.60 18.58 1.15
CA GLU A 133 34.35 19.64 1.81
C GLU A 133 33.94 21.00 1.21
N MET A 134 33.35 21.86 2.03
CA MET A 134 32.96 23.20 1.60
C MET A 134 34.20 24.07 1.38
N LYS A 135 34.43 24.50 0.14
CA LYS A 135 35.71 25.10 -0.30
C LYS A 135 35.88 26.59 0.08
N MET A 136 35.07 27.11 1.00
CA MET A 136 34.91 28.55 1.24
C MET A 136 35.17 28.94 2.69
N ARG A 137 35.76 30.13 2.90
CA ARG A 137 35.88 30.73 4.23
C ARG A 137 34.52 31.31 4.65
N GLN A 138 34.07 30.96 5.84
CA GLN A 138 32.74 31.29 6.35
C GLN A 138 32.77 32.48 7.32
N SER A 139 31.65 33.19 7.40
CA SER A 139 31.35 34.02 8.58
C SER A 139 30.86 33.12 9.72
N PRO A 140 31.29 33.31 10.98
CA PRO A 140 30.85 32.50 12.12
C PRO A 140 29.37 32.66 12.48
N LEU A 141 28.62 33.50 11.76
CA LEU A 141 27.22 33.82 11.99
C LEU A 141 26.21 32.97 11.21
N VAL A 142 26.65 32.16 10.23
CA VAL A 142 25.76 31.39 9.34
C VAL A 142 25.94 29.89 9.57
N ALA A 143 24.85 29.16 9.83
CA ALA A 143 24.88 27.71 9.99
C ALA A 143 25.01 26.99 8.64
N ASN A 144 25.90 25.99 8.58
CA ASN A 144 26.12 25.18 7.37
C ASN A 144 24.84 24.51 6.84
N ALA A 145 24.02 23.99 7.75
CA ALA A 145 22.74 23.37 7.42
C ALA A 145 21.80 24.31 6.64
N GLU A 146 21.70 25.58 7.06
CA GLU A 146 20.81 26.59 6.47
C GLU A 146 21.32 27.10 5.12
N LEU A 147 22.64 27.25 4.99
CA LEU A 147 23.28 27.61 3.72
C LEU A 147 23.11 26.50 2.68
N ARG A 148 23.30 25.24 3.08
CA ARG A 148 23.03 24.08 2.23
C ARG A 148 21.55 23.98 1.88
N HIS A 149 20.64 24.19 2.83
CA HIS A 149 19.19 24.22 2.61
C HIS A 149 18.79 25.23 1.51
N SER A 150 19.30 26.47 1.61
CA SER A 150 19.04 27.53 0.64
C SER A 150 19.65 27.22 -0.74
N ALA A 151 20.86 26.66 -0.75
CA ALA A 151 21.53 26.17 -1.96
C ALA A 151 20.75 25.02 -2.64
N ILE A 152 20.13 24.11 -1.88
CA ILE A 152 19.30 23.04 -2.42
C ILE A 152 18.01 23.61 -3.02
N HIS A 153 17.35 24.61 -2.41
CA HIS A 153 16.20 25.27 -3.02
C HIS A 153 16.53 25.92 -4.38
N LEU A 154 17.71 26.54 -4.50
CA LEU A 154 18.21 27.05 -5.77
C LEU A 154 18.42 25.91 -6.78
N LEU A 155 19.11 24.82 -6.38
CA LEU A 155 19.30 23.65 -7.24
C LEU A 155 17.97 23.08 -7.75
N LEU A 156 16.99 22.85 -6.86
CA LEU A 156 15.67 22.34 -7.21
C LEU A 156 14.93 23.26 -8.20
N SER A 157 15.12 24.58 -8.11
CA SER A 157 14.55 25.54 -9.05
C SER A 157 15.22 25.52 -10.43
N MET A 158 16.45 24.99 -10.53
CA MET A 158 17.19 24.83 -11.78
C MET A 158 16.93 23.50 -12.50
N LEU A 159 16.58 22.44 -11.76
CA LEU A 159 16.37 21.08 -12.31
C LEU A 159 15.41 21.01 -13.52
N PRO A 160 14.28 21.75 -13.59
CA PRO A 160 13.39 21.69 -14.75
C PRO A 160 13.96 22.36 -16.01
N LEU A 161 14.91 23.30 -15.86
CA LEU A 161 15.30 24.23 -16.92
C LEU A 161 15.96 23.56 -18.14
N PRO A 162 16.90 22.59 -18.00
CA PRO A 162 17.50 21.88 -19.13
C PRO A 162 16.45 21.22 -20.03
N LEU A 163 15.50 20.49 -19.45
CA LEU A 163 14.49 19.73 -20.19
C LEU A 163 13.26 20.57 -20.62
N HIS A 164 13.18 21.83 -20.17
CA HIS A 164 12.11 22.75 -20.55
C HIS A 164 12.54 23.72 -21.66
N PHE A 165 13.78 24.21 -21.61
CA PHE A 165 14.33 25.14 -22.61
C PHE A 165 15.28 24.48 -23.62
N PHE A 166 15.77 23.26 -23.34
CA PHE A 166 16.56 22.43 -24.24
C PHE A 166 17.75 23.20 -24.86
N ASN A 167 17.80 23.32 -26.18
CA ASN A 167 18.89 23.98 -26.91
C ASN A 167 18.81 25.52 -26.97
N LEU A 168 17.91 26.16 -26.22
CA LEU A 168 17.86 27.63 -26.14
C LEU A 168 19.19 28.19 -25.58
N PRO A 169 19.79 29.22 -26.19
CA PRO A 169 21.04 29.79 -25.71
C PRO A 169 20.82 30.72 -24.51
N ILE A 170 21.63 30.55 -23.48
CA ILE A 170 21.73 31.43 -22.31
C ILE A 170 22.55 32.65 -22.74
N LYS A 171 21.95 33.85 -22.62
CA LYS A 171 22.66 35.11 -22.91
C LYS A 171 23.61 35.44 -21.76
N SER A 172 24.86 35.77 -22.07
CA SER A 172 25.79 36.32 -21.07
C SER A 172 25.55 37.82 -20.89
N LEU A 173 25.74 38.31 -19.66
CA LEU A 173 25.75 39.75 -19.34
C LEU A 173 27.08 40.41 -19.76
N SER A 174 28.13 39.61 -20.02
CA SER A 174 29.44 40.05 -20.51
C SER A 174 29.53 39.88 -22.03
N SER A 175 29.92 40.94 -22.73
CA SER A 175 29.88 41.02 -24.21
C SER A 175 30.98 40.26 -24.96
N ASN A 176 31.80 39.45 -24.27
CA ASN A 176 33.11 39.02 -24.78
C ASN A 176 33.28 37.51 -25.04
N GLU A 177 32.25 36.68 -24.83
CA GLU A 177 32.38 35.22 -25.03
C GLU A 177 31.86 34.74 -26.40
N LYS A 178 32.58 33.79 -27.01
CA LYS A 178 32.32 33.26 -28.36
C LYS A 178 31.54 31.94 -28.38
N SER A 179 31.24 31.34 -27.23
CA SER A 179 30.52 30.06 -27.10
C SER A 179 29.14 30.28 -26.49
N SER A 180 28.08 30.00 -27.24
CA SER A 180 26.70 30.08 -26.74
C SER A 180 26.38 28.85 -25.87
N LEU A 181 26.46 29.01 -24.55
CA LEU A 181 26.02 28.03 -23.57
C LEU A 181 24.50 27.79 -23.72
N THR A 182 24.05 26.53 -23.70
CA THR A 182 22.61 26.18 -23.78
C THR A 182 22.10 25.59 -22.47
N PHE A 183 20.78 25.60 -22.23
CA PHE A 183 20.21 24.97 -21.04
C PHE A 183 20.50 23.46 -20.98
N GLN A 184 20.41 22.74 -22.11
CA GLN A 184 20.76 21.32 -22.19
C GLN A 184 22.21 21.04 -21.75
N SER A 185 23.16 21.92 -22.08
CA SER A 185 24.57 21.74 -21.69
C SER A 185 24.83 21.78 -20.18
N LEU A 186 23.87 22.27 -19.38
CA LEU A 186 23.93 22.28 -17.91
C LEU A 186 23.41 21.00 -17.25
N ARG A 187 22.73 20.12 -18.00
CA ARG A 187 22.07 18.89 -17.50
C ARG A 187 23.00 18.03 -16.65
N ILE A 188 24.10 17.57 -17.23
CA ILE A 188 25.05 16.65 -16.59
C ILE A 188 25.66 17.27 -15.31
N ARG A 189 25.91 18.58 -15.30
CA ARG A 189 26.43 19.29 -14.10
C ARG A 189 25.40 19.33 -12.97
N LEU A 190 24.16 19.71 -13.29
CA LEU A 190 23.05 19.77 -12.32
C LEU A 190 22.75 18.40 -11.70
N VAL A 191 22.72 17.34 -12.52
CA VAL A 191 22.43 15.96 -12.07
C VAL A 191 23.57 15.41 -11.21
N ASN A 192 24.83 15.55 -11.63
CA ASN A 192 25.96 15.13 -10.81
C ASN A 192 26.02 15.90 -9.48
N LEU A 193 25.73 17.21 -9.49
CA LEU A 193 25.67 18.03 -8.27
C LEU A 193 24.57 17.56 -7.31
N LEU A 194 23.38 17.21 -7.82
CA LEU A 194 22.27 16.66 -7.05
C LEU A 194 22.63 15.32 -6.36
N ILE A 195 23.26 14.40 -7.11
CA ILE A 195 23.69 13.10 -6.58
C ILE A 195 24.79 13.26 -5.53
N ASN A 196 25.81 14.08 -5.82
CA ASN A 196 26.93 14.31 -4.93
C ASN A 196 26.49 15.01 -3.63
N ALA A 197 25.51 15.93 -3.71
CA ALA A 197 24.88 16.52 -2.53
C ALA A 197 24.19 15.45 -1.66
N LEU A 198 23.41 14.55 -2.27
CA LEU A 198 22.69 13.48 -1.57
C LEU A 198 23.62 12.44 -0.88
N GLN A 199 24.81 12.20 -1.46
CA GLN A 199 25.84 11.34 -0.86
C GLN A 199 26.50 11.95 0.39
N VAL A 200 26.50 13.27 0.52
CA VAL A 200 27.19 14.01 1.59
C VAL A 200 26.24 14.49 2.69
N GLU A 201 25.00 14.84 2.33
CA GLU A 201 24.06 15.50 3.22
C GLU A 201 23.76 14.70 4.49
N THR A 202 23.76 15.40 5.64
CA THR A 202 23.47 14.84 6.96
C THR A 202 22.12 15.27 7.52
N GLU A 203 21.59 16.42 7.11
CA GLU A 203 20.35 16.98 7.66
C GLU A 203 19.11 16.33 7.03
N SER A 204 18.24 15.75 7.85
CA SER A 204 17.06 14.98 7.42
C SER A 204 16.15 15.73 6.46
N LEU A 205 15.97 17.04 6.66
CA LEU A 205 15.17 17.90 5.79
C LEU A 205 15.84 18.11 4.42
N ASN A 206 17.14 18.36 4.40
CA ASN A 206 17.89 18.55 3.16
C ASN A 206 17.96 17.24 2.34
N ILE A 207 18.14 16.10 3.01
CA ILE A 207 18.07 14.77 2.36
C ILE A 207 16.67 14.56 1.74
N HIS A 208 15.59 14.89 2.46
CA HIS A 208 14.23 14.82 1.94
C HIS A 208 14.06 15.66 0.67
N MET A 209 14.56 16.90 0.66
CA MET A 209 14.50 17.80 -0.51
C MET A 209 15.27 17.25 -1.72
N LEU A 210 16.48 16.72 -1.48
CA LEU A 210 17.33 16.13 -2.52
C LEU A 210 16.72 14.86 -3.11
N LEU A 211 16.12 14.01 -2.27
CA LEU A 211 15.36 12.82 -2.69
C LEU A 211 14.14 13.19 -3.57
N GLY A 212 13.39 14.24 -3.19
CA GLY A 212 12.28 14.76 -3.97
C GLY A 212 12.72 15.29 -5.34
N GLY A 213 13.78 16.09 -5.36
CA GLY A 213 14.40 16.58 -6.60
C GLY A 213 14.89 15.47 -7.52
N LEU A 214 15.48 14.41 -6.96
CA LEU A 214 15.97 13.26 -7.73
C LEU A 214 14.83 12.46 -8.36
N LEU A 215 13.77 12.14 -7.60
CA LEU A 215 12.60 11.46 -8.16
C LEU A 215 11.91 12.31 -9.24
N PHE A 216 11.71 13.60 -8.96
CA PHE A 216 11.16 14.54 -9.93
C PHE A 216 11.97 14.54 -11.22
N TYR A 217 13.28 14.72 -11.14
CA TYR A 217 14.11 14.86 -12.33
C TYR A 217 14.10 13.58 -13.17
N ILE A 218 14.12 12.40 -12.56
CA ILE A 218 14.05 11.12 -13.28
C ILE A 218 12.68 10.94 -13.96
N GLN A 219 11.58 11.24 -13.26
CA GLN A 219 10.23 11.23 -13.85
C GLN A 219 10.11 12.24 -14.99
N ASP A 220 10.68 13.43 -14.84
CA ASP A 220 10.64 14.49 -15.83
C ASP A 220 11.48 14.18 -17.07
N SER A 221 12.61 13.49 -16.87
CA SER A 221 13.49 13.01 -17.93
C SER A 221 12.83 11.88 -18.74
N ALA A 222 12.25 10.87 -18.05
CA ALA A 222 11.51 9.78 -18.71
C ALA A 222 10.29 10.30 -19.50
N ALA A 223 9.49 11.18 -18.89
CA ALA A 223 8.35 11.81 -19.58
C ALA A 223 8.77 12.73 -20.74
N SER A 224 10.04 13.17 -20.81
CA SER A 224 10.56 13.91 -21.97
C SER A 224 10.87 12.96 -23.11
N GLU A 225 11.55 11.85 -22.83
CA GLU A 225 11.92 10.82 -23.81
C GLU A 225 10.68 10.15 -24.45
N GLU A 226 9.63 9.88 -23.66
CA GLU A 226 8.33 9.38 -24.18
C GLU A 226 7.70 10.35 -25.20
N VAL A 227 7.72 11.66 -24.92
CA VAL A 227 7.14 12.67 -25.82
C VAL A 227 7.96 12.81 -27.10
N GLU A 228 9.30 12.74 -27.02
CA GLU A 228 10.17 12.73 -28.21
C GLU A 228 9.93 11.52 -29.10
N GLN A 229 9.77 10.32 -28.52
CA GLN A 229 9.46 9.09 -29.28
C GLN A 229 8.11 9.19 -30.02
N ILE A 230 7.10 9.82 -29.42
CA ILE A 230 5.76 9.99 -30.03
C ILE A 230 5.76 11.06 -31.14
N THR A 231 6.65 12.06 -31.07
CA THR A 231 6.65 13.22 -31.99
C THR A 231 7.58 13.10 -33.19
N GLN A 232 8.48 12.12 -33.23
CA GLN A 232 9.30 11.84 -34.41
C GLN A 232 8.52 11.00 -35.46
N PRO A 233 8.44 11.44 -36.73
CA PRO A 233 7.85 10.62 -37.77
C PRO A 233 8.75 9.42 -38.11
N LEU A 234 8.15 8.23 -38.21
CA LEU A 234 8.79 6.99 -38.67
C LEU A 234 9.44 7.18 -40.04
N LEU A 235 10.75 7.46 -40.06
CA LEU A 235 11.56 7.54 -41.27
C LEU A 235 12.74 6.57 -41.19
N ASN A 236 12.60 5.50 -41.96
CA ASN A 236 13.59 4.48 -42.31
C ASN A 236 14.05 3.51 -41.21
N ASP A 237 13.35 2.38 -41.16
CA ASP A 237 14.02 1.08 -40.99
C ASP A 237 15.22 0.96 -41.97
N ASN A 238 16.31 0.36 -41.48
CA ASN A 238 17.60 0.07 -42.15
C ASN A 238 18.81 0.95 -41.78
N ALA A 239 18.94 1.32 -40.51
CA ALA A 239 20.27 1.49 -39.90
C ALA A 239 20.36 0.63 -38.64
N SER A 240 21.06 -0.50 -38.73
CA SER A 240 21.46 -1.30 -37.57
C SER A 240 22.52 -0.54 -36.77
N VAL A 241 22.07 0.44 -35.98
CA VAL A 241 22.90 1.08 -34.96
C VAL A 241 22.92 0.12 -33.77
N GLU A 242 23.88 -0.81 -33.78
CA GLU A 242 24.32 -1.48 -32.56
C GLU A 242 24.79 -0.39 -31.59
N SER A 243 23.95 -0.05 -30.64
CA SER A 243 24.19 1.03 -29.70
C SER A 243 25.33 0.64 -28.76
N VAL A 244 26.44 1.37 -28.85
CA VAL A 244 27.68 1.15 -28.07
C VAL A 244 27.43 1.16 -26.54
N SER A 245 26.27 1.64 -26.09
CA SER A 245 25.79 1.55 -24.70
C SER A 245 25.74 0.12 -24.15
N SER A 246 25.40 -0.90 -24.95
CA SER A 246 25.21 -2.27 -24.44
C SER A 246 26.53 -2.97 -24.07
N VAL A 247 27.66 -2.50 -24.61
CA VAL A 247 28.97 -3.10 -24.37
C VAL A 247 29.58 -2.58 -23.07
N LEU A 248 29.45 -1.28 -22.79
CA LEU A 248 30.00 -0.65 -21.58
C LEU A 248 29.17 -0.92 -20.33
N SER A 249 27.85 -1.16 -20.46
CA SER A 249 27.03 -1.66 -19.34
C SER A 249 27.52 -3.02 -18.84
N SER A 250 28.09 -3.87 -19.71
CA SER A 250 28.64 -5.17 -19.32
C SER A 250 29.93 -5.07 -18.48
N GLU A 251 30.74 -4.02 -18.68
CA GLU A 251 32.00 -3.85 -17.92
C GLU A 251 31.71 -3.43 -16.47
N LEU A 252 30.81 -2.45 -16.26
CA LEU A 252 30.33 -2.07 -14.91
C LEU A 252 29.57 -3.21 -14.21
N GLN A 253 28.90 -4.08 -14.95
CA GLN A 253 28.24 -5.27 -14.39
C GLN A 253 29.24 -6.31 -13.87
N THR A 254 30.45 -6.40 -14.43
CA THR A 254 31.43 -7.45 -14.10
C THR A 254 32.15 -7.16 -12.77
N GLU A 255 32.67 -5.94 -12.58
CA GLU A 255 33.42 -5.59 -11.36
C GLU A 255 32.53 -5.56 -10.09
N VAL A 256 31.25 -5.21 -10.23
CA VAL A 256 30.31 -5.20 -9.09
C VAL A 256 29.83 -6.62 -8.75
N ALA A 257 29.63 -7.49 -9.75
CA ALA A 257 29.14 -8.86 -9.54
C ALA A 257 30.16 -9.75 -8.80
N GLU A 258 31.45 -9.71 -9.19
CA GLU A 258 32.50 -10.55 -8.58
C GLU A 258 32.70 -10.27 -7.07
N SER A 259 32.40 -9.04 -6.61
CA SER A 259 32.47 -8.68 -5.19
C SER A 259 31.32 -9.27 -4.34
N CYS A 260 30.18 -9.59 -4.96
CA CYS A 260 28.95 -9.96 -4.25
C CYS A 260 28.80 -11.48 -4.06
N ASP A 261 29.21 -12.30 -5.05
CA ASP A 261 29.02 -13.76 -5.02
C ASP A 261 29.96 -14.50 -4.04
N SER A 262 30.99 -13.82 -3.51
CA SER A 262 31.93 -14.39 -2.53
C SER A 262 31.35 -14.44 -1.09
N LEU A 263 30.28 -13.69 -0.80
CA LEU A 263 29.73 -13.55 0.56
C LEU A 263 28.70 -14.63 0.90
N GLY A 264 29.22 -15.83 1.21
CA GLY A 264 28.46 -16.94 1.76
C GLY A 264 27.78 -16.62 3.10
N SER A 265 26.61 -17.23 3.33
CA SER A 265 25.70 -16.91 4.44
C SER A 265 26.20 -17.36 5.84
N SER A 266 26.97 -16.51 6.53
CA SER A 266 27.06 -16.47 8.01
C SER A 266 27.76 -15.17 8.47
N GLU A 267 27.44 -14.68 9.68
CA GLU A 267 28.15 -13.60 10.40
C GLU A 267 27.94 -12.14 9.95
N CYS A 268 26.69 -11.66 9.98
CA CYS A 268 26.38 -10.22 9.90
C CYS A 268 26.56 -9.53 11.28
N SER A 269 27.76 -9.59 11.86
CA SER A 269 28.05 -9.04 13.21
C SER A 269 29.38 -8.28 13.35
N SER A 270 30.15 -8.10 12.27
CA SER A 270 31.34 -7.24 12.27
C SER A 270 31.62 -6.60 10.91
N LEU A 271 30.83 -5.60 10.54
CA LEU A 271 31.15 -4.71 9.42
C LEU A 271 31.67 -3.37 9.97
N GLY A 272 32.99 -3.30 10.07
CA GLY A 272 33.78 -2.10 10.31
C GLY A 272 34.21 -1.41 9.00
N PRO A 273 35.27 -0.58 9.01
CA PRO A 273 35.42 0.55 8.08
C PRO A 273 35.80 0.21 6.62
N ASP A 274 35.99 -1.06 6.27
CA ASP A 274 36.61 -1.42 4.99
C ASP A 274 35.67 -1.26 3.78
N LEU A 275 34.34 -1.36 3.98
CA LEU A 275 33.36 -1.06 2.93
C LEU A 275 33.21 0.46 2.70
N ASP A 276 33.32 1.27 3.76
CA ASP A 276 33.33 2.74 3.67
C ASP A 276 34.55 3.27 2.92
N ASN A 277 35.70 2.58 3.00
CA ASN A 277 36.92 2.96 2.29
C ASN A 277 36.82 2.73 0.77
N LEU A 278 36.20 1.63 0.32
CA LEU A 278 35.94 1.35 -1.09
C LEU A 278 34.96 2.35 -1.73
N LEU A 279 34.00 2.87 -0.95
CA LEU A 279 33.01 3.85 -1.40
C LEU A 279 33.48 5.31 -1.30
N ARG A 280 34.59 5.57 -0.60
CA ARG A 280 35.23 6.89 -0.54
C ARG A 280 36.09 7.21 -1.76
N THR A 281 36.52 6.19 -2.51
CA THR A 281 37.26 6.34 -3.76
C THR A 281 36.31 6.26 -4.95
N ASP A 282 35.97 7.43 -5.49
CA ASP A 282 35.41 7.66 -6.83
C ASP A 282 34.25 6.75 -7.28
N PHE A 283 33.05 7.04 -6.76
CA PHE A 283 31.81 6.72 -7.47
C PHE A 283 31.83 7.47 -8.83
N PRO A 284 31.84 6.80 -9.99
CA PRO A 284 32.07 7.46 -11.28
C PRO A 284 31.07 8.60 -11.51
N LEU A 285 31.51 9.73 -12.06
CA LEU A 285 30.61 10.78 -12.55
C LEU A 285 29.67 10.18 -13.63
N LEU A 286 28.47 10.73 -13.82
CA LEU A 286 27.68 10.40 -15.01
C LEU A 286 28.46 10.88 -16.24
N ILE A 287 29.01 9.91 -16.99
CA ILE A 287 29.69 10.12 -18.26
C ILE A 287 28.65 10.22 -19.40
N ASP A 288 27.58 9.44 -19.31
CA ASP A 288 26.48 9.40 -20.28
C ASP A 288 25.22 10.15 -19.80
N ASP A 289 24.54 10.82 -20.73
CA ASP A 289 23.35 11.66 -20.48
C ASP A 289 22.02 10.86 -20.51
N SER A 290 22.07 9.56 -20.18
CA SER A 290 20.94 8.62 -20.29
C SER A 290 20.05 8.62 -19.05
N THR A 291 18.73 8.75 -19.24
CA THR A 291 17.74 8.59 -18.15
C THR A 291 17.82 7.22 -17.50
N HIS A 292 18.12 6.17 -18.27
CA HIS A 292 18.30 4.82 -17.75
C HIS A 292 19.52 4.72 -16.81
N ALA A 293 20.68 5.26 -17.22
CA ALA A 293 21.87 5.28 -16.37
C ALA A 293 21.63 6.05 -15.05
N LEU A 294 20.89 7.15 -15.10
CA LEU A 294 20.48 7.90 -13.91
C LEU A 294 19.54 7.10 -13.01
N PHE A 295 18.54 6.41 -13.60
CA PHE A 295 17.60 5.55 -12.88
C PHE A 295 18.31 4.43 -12.12
N LEU A 296 19.27 3.74 -12.77
CA LEU A 296 20.08 2.69 -12.13
C LEU A 296 20.88 3.25 -10.95
N ARG A 297 21.61 4.35 -11.18
CA ARG A 297 22.45 4.99 -10.16
C ARG A 297 21.64 5.48 -8.96
N ALA A 298 20.45 6.06 -9.21
CA ALA A 298 19.55 6.50 -8.16
C ALA A 298 19.00 5.33 -7.33
N THR A 299 18.56 4.25 -8.00
CA THR A 299 18.05 3.04 -7.34
C THR A 299 19.11 2.43 -6.43
N TYR A 300 20.33 2.21 -6.94
CA TYR A 300 21.46 1.70 -6.15
C TYR A 300 21.78 2.61 -4.96
N LEU A 301 21.96 3.92 -5.20
CA LEU A 301 22.34 4.87 -4.15
C LEU A 301 21.33 4.91 -3.01
N ILE A 302 20.03 4.94 -3.34
CA ILE A 302 18.96 5.03 -2.35
C ILE A 302 18.85 3.72 -1.57
N CYS A 303 18.88 2.56 -2.23
CA CYS A 303 18.93 1.26 -1.54
C CYS A 303 20.14 1.18 -0.60
N HIS A 304 21.32 1.64 -1.03
CA HIS A 304 22.52 1.62 -0.22
C HIS A 304 22.46 2.55 0.98
N ARG A 305 22.02 3.79 0.80
CA ARG A 305 21.93 4.76 1.89
C ARG A 305 20.80 4.41 2.87
N LEU A 306 19.70 3.82 2.38
CA LEU A 306 18.60 3.31 3.21
C LEU A 306 19.07 2.29 4.26
N ILE A 307 19.95 1.36 3.88
CA ILE A 307 20.54 0.40 4.82
C ILE A 307 21.72 1.04 5.59
N SER A 308 22.72 1.60 4.91
CA SER A 308 23.97 2.04 5.56
C SER A 308 23.82 3.19 6.57
N SER A 309 22.92 4.16 6.32
CA SER A 309 22.92 5.44 7.06
C SER A 309 21.54 5.97 7.44
N TRP A 310 20.50 5.74 6.64
CA TRP A 310 19.16 6.29 6.88
C TRP A 310 18.23 5.36 7.70
N MET A 311 18.67 4.12 7.98
CA MET A 311 17.91 3.07 8.69
C MET A 311 17.37 3.44 10.08
N THR A 312 17.90 4.49 10.72
CA THR A 312 17.49 4.96 12.06
C THR A 312 16.59 6.20 12.00
N ASP A 313 16.62 6.96 10.91
CA ASP A 313 15.78 8.14 10.70
C ASP A 313 14.46 7.73 10.05
N LEU A 314 13.36 7.93 10.78
CA LEU A 314 12.00 7.67 10.34
C LEU A 314 11.64 8.43 9.05
N ASN A 315 11.92 9.74 9.01
CA ASN A 315 11.45 10.61 7.94
C ASN A 315 12.26 10.42 6.66
N VAL A 316 13.56 10.17 6.79
CA VAL A 316 14.44 9.85 5.66
C VAL A 316 14.20 8.43 5.16
N SER A 317 14.04 7.43 6.03
CA SER A 317 13.64 6.07 5.63
C SER A 317 12.32 6.07 4.84
N LEU A 318 11.29 6.79 5.33
CA LEU A 318 10.01 6.91 4.62
C LEU A 318 10.17 7.64 3.28
N ALA A 319 10.97 8.72 3.22
CA ALA A 319 11.23 9.44 1.97
C ALA A 319 11.97 8.57 0.94
N ALA A 320 12.97 7.79 1.37
CA ALA A 320 13.70 6.87 0.51
C ALA A 320 12.79 5.75 -0.04
N LEU A 321 11.92 5.17 0.79
CA LEU A 321 10.93 4.17 0.37
C LEU A 321 9.87 4.75 -0.57
N GLU A 322 9.46 6.01 -0.37
CA GLU A 322 8.59 6.75 -1.30
C GLU A 322 9.28 6.97 -2.65
N VAL A 323 10.57 7.32 -2.67
CA VAL A 323 11.32 7.42 -3.93
C VAL A 323 11.45 6.07 -4.62
N LEU A 324 11.83 5.01 -3.92
CA LEU A 324 11.91 3.66 -4.50
C LEU A 324 10.55 3.19 -5.05
N SER A 325 9.44 3.51 -4.37
CA SER A 325 8.08 3.25 -4.85
C SER A 325 7.67 4.13 -6.04
N GLY A 326 8.27 5.32 -6.17
CA GLY A 326 8.09 6.22 -7.30
C GLY A 326 8.91 5.82 -8.53
N LEU A 327 10.12 5.29 -8.31
CA LEU A 327 11.00 4.73 -9.34
C LEU A 327 10.39 3.46 -9.95
N ALA A 328 9.85 2.55 -9.14
CA ALA A 328 9.16 1.33 -9.60
C ALA A 328 8.04 1.58 -10.64
N ARG A 329 7.50 2.81 -10.72
CA ARG A 329 6.42 3.17 -11.65
C ARG A 329 6.92 3.77 -12.98
N ILE A 330 8.24 3.96 -13.11
CA ILE A 330 8.88 4.53 -14.30
C ILE A 330 9.25 3.39 -15.24
N HIS A 331 8.47 3.23 -16.31
CA HIS A 331 8.61 2.13 -17.25
C HIS A 331 9.59 2.51 -18.38
N LEU A 332 10.88 2.21 -18.20
CA LEU A 332 11.89 2.48 -19.22
C LEU A 332 11.97 1.33 -20.25
N PRO A 333 12.02 1.59 -21.57
CA PRO A 333 12.06 0.54 -22.60
C PRO A 333 13.25 -0.42 -22.53
N GLN A 334 14.31 -0.04 -21.81
CA GLN A 334 15.56 -0.80 -21.61
C GLN A 334 15.74 -1.23 -20.14
N ALA A 335 14.67 -1.32 -19.35
CA ALA A 335 14.76 -1.66 -17.93
C ALA A 335 15.22 -3.12 -17.70
N ASP A 336 16.48 -3.31 -17.31
CA ASP A 336 17.04 -4.61 -16.92
C ASP A 336 16.30 -5.21 -15.71
N SER A 337 15.71 -6.41 -15.91
CA SER A 337 15.06 -7.20 -14.85
C SER A 337 15.96 -7.46 -13.64
N LEU A 338 17.28 -7.53 -13.84
CA LEU A 338 18.29 -7.68 -12.79
C LEU A 338 18.25 -6.55 -11.75
N GLU A 339 17.87 -5.34 -12.15
CA GLU A 339 17.94 -4.16 -11.28
C GLU A 339 16.71 -4.08 -10.38
N GLY A 340 15.54 -4.48 -10.88
CA GLY A 340 14.36 -4.76 -10.05
C GLY A 340 14.62 -5.89 -9.04
N LYS A 341 15.31 -6.97 -9.46
CA LYS A 341 15.76 -8.06 -8.56
C LYS A 341 16.67 -7.54 -7.45
N ARG A 342 17.64 -6.68 -7.76
CA ARG A 342 18.50 -6.04 -6.75
C ARG A 342 17.67 -5.11 -5.84
N ALA A 343 16.84 -4.22 -6.37
CA ALA A 343 16.03 -3.31 -5.57
C ALA A 343 15.14 -4.04 -4.56
N VAL A 344 14.39 -5.07 -5.01
CA VAL A 344 13.55 -5.90 -4.13
C VAL A 344 14.41 -6.62 -3.08
N LYS A 345 15.55 -7.20 -3.45
CA LYS A 345 16.47 -7.83 -2.48
C LYS A 345 16.91 -6.87 -1.39
N TRP A 346 17.34 -5.65 -1.71
CA TRP A 346 17.80 -4.68 -0.70
C TRP A 346 16.65 -4.18 0.20
N ILE A 347 15.43 -4.02 -0.34
CA ILE A 347 14.26 -3.67 0.49
C ILE A 347 13.90 -4.84 1.42
N CYS A 348 14.01 -6.09 0.95
CA CYS A 348 13.87 -7.29 1.77
C CYS A 348 14.95 -7.38 2.87
N ASP A 349 16.22 -7.13 2.54
CA ASP A 349 17.34 -7.11 3.50
C ASP A 349 17.15 -6.00 4.55
N TYR A 350 16.64 -4.83 4.16
CA TYR A 350 16.22 -3.77 5.09
C TYR A 350 15.12 -4.25 6.06
N ILE A 351 14.09 -4.93 5.58
CA ILE A 351 13.03 -5.49 6.44
C ILE A 351 13.62 -6.51 7.42
N VAL A 352 14.48 -7.43 6.96
CA VAL A 352 15.15 -8.42 7.81
C VAL A 352 15.98 -7.73 8.90
N PHE A 353 16.76 -6.71 8.52
CA PHE A 353 17.57 -5.93 9.46
C PHE A 353 16.71 -5.19 10.50
N GLN A 354 15.64 -4.52 10.08
CA GLN A 354 14.77 -3.80 11.02
C GLN A 354 14.04 -4.75 11.98
N CYS A 355 13.63 -5.94 11.50
CA CYS A 355 13.04 -7.00 12.34
C CYS A 355 14.05 -7.66 13.30
N SER A 356 15.35 -7.70 12.96
CA SER A 356 16.39 -8.31 13.80
C SER A 356 16.90 -7.42 14.93
N ARG A 357 16.50 -6.13 14.96
CA ARG A 357 16.85 -5.19 16.04
C ARG A 357 16.39 -5.71 17.41
N PRO A 358 17.17 -5.46 18.48
CA PRO A 358 16.85 -5.97 19.82
C PRO A 358 15.55 -5.36 20.36
N PRO A 359 14.79 -6.06 21.24
CA PRO A 359 13.47 -5.61 21.69
C PRO A 359 13.37 -4.17 22.23
N PRO A 360 14.38 -3.59 22.94
CA PRO A 360 14.33 -2.18 23.37
C PRO A 360 14.28 -1.17 22.21
N ALA A 361 14.71 -1.56 21.01
CA ALA A 361 14.66 -0.72 19.81
C ALA A 361 13.33 -0.85 19.03
N HIS A 362 12.43 -1.76 19.42
CA HIS A 362 11.12 -1.91 18.78
C HIS A 362 10.19 -0.75 19.19
N SER A 363 10.09 0.22 18.30
CA SER A 363 9.19 1.37 18.42
C SER A 363 8.09 1.32 17.36
N LYS A 364 7.00 2.07 17.59
CA LYS A 364 5.96 2.34 16.58
C LYS A 364 6.56 2.89 15.28
N ASP A 365 7.56 3.77 15.40
CA ASP A 365 8.25 4.42 14.29
C ASP A 365 9.01 3.37 13.45
N LEU A 366 9.74 2.44 14.10
CA LEU A 366 10.38 1.30 13.45
C LEU A 366 9.38 0.39 12.73
N HIS A 367 8.27 0.05 13.37
CA HIS A 367 7.25 -0.79 12.74
C HIS A 367 6.57 -0.08 11.56
N SER A 368 6.49 1.25 11.59
CA SER A 368 5.96 2.05 10.50
C SER A 368 6.87 2.07 9.28
N THR A 369 8.20 2.11 9.44
CA THR A 369 9.13 1.97 8.30
C THR A 369 9.13 0.55 7.73
N ILE A 370 8.98 -0.49 8.56
CA ILE A 370 8.82 -1.87 8.08
C ILE A 370 7.54 -2.02 7.25
N VAL A 371 6.39 -1.48 7.70
CA VAL A 371 5.13 -1.52 6.94
C VAL A 371 5.26 -0.75 5.61
N ALA A 372 5.94 0.41 5.60
CA ALA A 372 6.23 1.13 4.38
C ALA A 372 7.14 0.35 3.42
N ALA A 373 8.10 -0.43 3.94
CA ALA A 373 8.97 -1.27 3.13
C ALA A 373 8.21 -2.44 2.47
N TYR A 374 7.29 -3.11 3.19
CA TYR A 374 6.39 -4.10 2.59
C TYR A 374 5.51 -3.50 1.48
N HIS A 375 5.03 -2.27 1.68
CA HIS A 375 4.30 -1.55 0.63
C HIS A 375 5.18 -1.22 -0.59
N CYS A 376 6.44 -0.87 -0.38
CA CYS A 376 7.43 -0.67 -1.43
C CYS A 376 7.67 -1.98 -2.22
N VAL A 377 7.88 -3.11 -1.54
CA VAL A 377 8.00 -4.44 -2.19
C VAL A 377 6.75 -4.76 -3.02
N THR A 378 5.55 -4.51 -2.47
CA THR A 378 4.29 -4.71 -3.19
C THR A 378 4.23 -3.89 -4.48
N THR A 379 4.71 -2.63 -4.44
CA THR A 379 4.74 -1.76 -5.62
C THR A 379 5.71 -2.31 -6.68
N TRP A 380 6.93 -2.69 -6.31
CA TRP A 380 7.91 -3.29 -7.25
C TRP A 380 7.40 -4.57 -7.90
N LEU A 381 6.75 -5.46 -7.15
CA LEU A 381 6.25 -6.73 -7.70
C LEU A 381 5.06 -6.56 -8.66
N VAL A 382 4.21 -5.54 -8.45
CA VAL A 382 3.04 -5.31 -9.31
C VAL A 382 3.40 -4.54 -10.59
N GLU A 383 4.29 -3.56 -10.50
CA GLU A 383 4.74 -2.79 -11.68
C GLU A 383 5.77 -3.59 -12.51
N HIS A 384 6.47 -4.58 -11.91
CA HIS A 384 7.37 -5.50 -12.63
C HIS A 384 7.05 -6.99 -12.37
N PRO A 385 5.99 -7.55 -13.00
CA PRO A 385 5.57 -8.94 -12.79
C PRO A 385 6.64 -10.00 -13.10
N ASP A 386 7.57 -9.70 -14.02
CA ASP A 386 8.67 -10.61 -14.40
C ASP A 386 9.58 -10.99 -13.22
N LEU A 387 9.57 -10.22 -12.14
CA LEU A 387 10.29 -10.55 -10.91
C LEU A 387 9.81 -11.85 -10.26
N LEU A 388 8.57 -12.30 -10.53
CA LEU A 388 8.08 -13.61 -10.06
C LEU A 388 8.54 -14.78 -10.94
N ASN A 389 9.12 -14.54 -12.12
CA ASN A 389 9.77 -15.58 -12.91
C ASN A 389 11.14 -15.98 -12.32
N ASP A 390 11.78 -15.09 -11.55
CA ASP A 390 13.06 -15.32 -10.90
C ASP A 390 12.91 -16.04 -9.55
N LYS A 391 13.46 -17.26 -9.47
CA LYS A 391 13.33 -18.12 -8.28
C LYS A 391 13.97 -17.53 -7.02
N ASP A 392 15.07 -16.80 -7.15
CA ASP A 392 15.74 -16.21 -5.99
C ASP A 392 14.89 -15.07 -5.42
N THR A 393 14.32 -14.22 -6.28
CA THR A 393 13.43 -13.12 -5.90
C THR A 393 12.20 -13.65 -5.19
N VAL A 394 11.54 -14.68 -5.75
CA VAL A 394 10.40 -15.35 -5.10
C VAL A 394 10.81 -15.93 -3.74
N HIS A 395 11.96 -16.61 -3.65
CA HIS A 395 12.46 -17.15 -2.38
C HIS A 395 12.73 -16.05 -1.34
N THR A 396 13.45 -14.99 -1.70
CA THR A 396 13.76 -13.85 -0.82
C THR A 396 12.50 -13.17 -0.34
N VAL A 397 11.53 -12.88 -1.21
CA VAL A 397 10.27 -12.24 -0.80
C VAL A 397 9.46 -13.16 0.12
N LEU A 398 9.30 -14.45 -0.21
CA LEU A 398 8.56 -15.40 0.63
C LEU A 398 9.22 -15.60 2.01
N GLU A 399 10.54 -15.62 2.08
CA GLU A 399 11.28 -15.73 3.35
C GLU A 399 11.05 -14.49 4.24
N VAL A 400 11.01 -13.29 3.65
CA VAL A 400 10.72 -12.04 4.38
C VAL A 400 9.25 -11.95 4.78
N VAL A 401 8.31 -12.31 3.90
CA VAL A 401 6.88 -12.44 4.22
C VAL A 401 6.66 -13.42 5.37
N GLU A 402 7.35 -14.56 5.37
CA GLU A 402 7.31 -15.52 6.47
C GLU A 402 7.86 -14.92 7.77
N LEU A 403 8.99 -14.21 7.72
CA LEU A 403 9.53 -13.50 8.88
C LEU A 403 8.53 -12.48 9.44
N GLY A 404 7.81 -11.76 8.58
CA GLY A 404 6.76 -10.82 8.98
C GLY A 404 5.54 -11.49 9.63
N ILE A 405 5.08 -12.62 9.08
CA ILE A 405 3.89 -13.34 9.58
C ILE A 405 4.18 -14.13 10.87
N SER A 406 5.34 -14.78 10.96
CA SER A 406 5.67 -15.75 12.01
C SER A 406 6.70 -15.26 13.04
N GLY A 407 7.48 -14.22 12.71
CA GLY A 407 8.63 -13.79 13.50
C GLY A 407 9.91 -14.61 13.31
N SER A 408 9.91 -15.66 12.47
CA SER A 408 11.11 -16.48 12.25
C SER A 408 11.17 -17.15 10.86
N LYS A 409 12.34 -17.08 10.22
CA LYS A 409 12.64 -17.77 8.96
C LYS A 409 12.61 -19.29 9.14
N SER A 410 12.18 -20.04 8.11
CA SER A 410 12.19 -21.52 8.12
C SER A 410 13.59 -22.10 8.23
N GLN A 411 14.57 -21.45 7.60
CA GLN A 411 15.99 -21.79 7.67
C GLN A 411 16.77 -20.51 8.02
N PRO A 412 17.08 -20.24 9.30
CA PRO A 412 17.89 -19.07 9.66
C PRO A 412 19.33 -19.19 9.16
N LYS A 413 19.81 -20.42 8.91
CA LYS A 413 21.03 -20.72 8.15
C LYS A 413 20.74 -21.84 7.16
N ARG A 414 21.44 -21.83 6.01
CA ARG A 414 21.33 -22.89 4.97
C ARG A 414 21.75 -24.29 5.45
N SER A 415 22.44 -24.38 6.59
CA SER A 415 22.81 -25.63 7.27
C SER A 415 21.67 -26.28 8.05
N ASP A 416 20.63 -25.52 8.40
CA ASP A 416 19.66 -25.90 9.41
C ASP A 416 18.46 -26.62 8.77
N THR A 417 17.87 -27.57 9.50
CA THR A 417 16.68 -28.26 9.01
C THR A 417 15.50 -27.28 8.90
N PRO A 418 14.78 -27.24 7.76
CA PRO A 418 13.67 -26.32 7.59
C PRO A 418 12.56 -26.64 8.60
N LYS A 419 12.21 -25.65 9.43
CA LYS A 419 11.04 -25.74 10.32
C LYS A 419 9.82 -25.22 9.57
N PHE A 420 8.79 -26.04 9.41
CA PHE A 420 7.57 -25.63 8.72
C PHE A 420 6.71 -24.71 9.59
N LYS A 421 5.87 -23.88 8.96
CA LYS A 421 5.01 -22.89 9.63
C LYS A 421 4.14 -23.49 10.76
N GLY A 422 3.68 -24.73 10.61
CA GLY A 422 2.87 -25.42 11.65
C GLY A 422 3.65 -25.73 12.93
N ASP A 423 4.97 -25.90 12.84
CA ASP A 423 5.85 -26.21 13.97
C ASP A 423 6.42 -24.94 14.65
N LYS A 424 6.05 -23.75 14.15
CA LYS A 424 6.54 -22.45 14.64
C LYS A 424 5.57 -21.83 15.63
N GLU A 425 6.11 -21.35 16.75
CA GLU A 425 5.41 -20.42 17.62
C GLU A 425 5.35 -19.04 16.95
N LEU A 426 4.15 -18.59 16.57
CA LEU A 426 3.95 -17.35 15.81
C LEU A 426 4.15 -16.11 16.71
N LYS A 427 5.32 -15.47 16.59
CA LYS A 427 5.72 -14.27 17.35
C LYS A 427 6.19 -13.15 16.41
N PRO A 428 5.31 -12.59 15.55
CA PRO A 428 5.67 -11.50 14.64
C PRO A 428 6.14 -10.26 15.41
N ALA A 429 7.02 -9.47 14.79
CA ALA A 429 7.59 -8.24 15.40
C ALA A 429 6.52 -7.24 15.87
N SER A 430 5.41 -7.15 15.14
CA SER A 430 4.13 -6.61 15.64
C SER A 430 2.97 -7.06 14.74
N MET A 431 1.73 -6.84 15.20
CA MET A 431 0.54 -7.12 14.39
C MET A 431 0.53 -6.31 13.09
N ARG A 432 0.91 -5.03 13.11
CA ARG A 432 0.97 -4.19 11.89
C ARG A 432 1.95 -4.77 10.84
N VAL A 433 3.09 -5.31 11.31
CA VAL A 433 4.09 -5.96 10.46
C VAL A 433 3.56 -7.27 9.89
N LYS A 434 2.85 -8.08 10.69
CA LYS A 434 2.16 -9.29 10.23
C LYS A 434 1.09 -8.97 9.18
N ASP A 435 0.22 -7.98 9.44
CA ASP A 435 -0.87 -7.60 8.54
C ASP A 435 -0.32 -7.10 7.19
N ALA A 436 0.78 -6.33 7.22
CA ALA A 436 1.48 -5.91 6.00
C ALA A 436 2.07 -7.10 5.22
N ALA A 437 2.67 -8.09 5.90
CA ALA A 437 3.19 -9.29 5.28
C ALA A 437 2.09 -10.22 4.73
N GLU A 438 0.95 -10.37 5.43
CA GLU A 438 -0.25 -11.04 4.91
C GLU A 438 -0.75 -10.35 3.63
N ALA A 439 -0.69 -9.01 3.55
CA ALA A 439 -1.08 -8.27 2.35
C ALA A 439 -0.12 -8.44 1.16
N VAL A 440 1.20 -8.51 1.39
CA VAL A 440 2.16 -8.81 0.31
C VAL A 440 1.93 -10.21 -0.23
N LEU A 441 1.72 -11.20 0.65
CA LEU A 441 1.44 -12.59 0.25
C LEU A 441 0.18 -12.69 -0.62
N ALA A 442 -0.91 -12.06 -0.20
CA ALA A 442 -2.14 -12.02 -0.99
C ALA A 442 -1.92 -11.33 -2.34
N CYS A 443 -1.18 -10.20 -2.36
CA CYS A 443 -0.90 -9.49 -3.60
C CYS A 443 -0.08 -10.31 -4.61
N MET A 444 0.92 -11.07 -4.13
CA MET A 444 1.73 -11.97 -4.96
C MET A 444 0.90 -13.08 -5.61
N LEU A 445 -0.11 -13.60 -4.92
CA LEU A 445 -0.93 -14.71 -5.38
C LEU A 445 -2.10 -14.26 -6.27
N ASP A 446 -2.74 -13.13 -5.93
CA ASP A 446 -4.01 -12.71 -6.53
C ASP A 446 -3.84 -11.65 -7.64
N TYR A 447 -2.80 -10.80 -7.60
CA TYR A 447 -2.76 -9.56 -8.40
C TYR A 447 -1.51 -9.34 -9.26
N VAL A 448 -0.34 -9.90 -8.92
CA VAL A 448 0.87 -9.72 -9.75
C VAL A 448 0.67 -10.41 -11.10
N GLY A 449 0.83 -9.66 -12.19
CA GLY A 449 0.56 -10.13 -13.57
C GLY A 449 -0.93 -10.23 -13.95
N TYR A 450 -1.85 -10.01 -13.01
CA TYR A 450 -3.31 -10.07 -13.23
C TYR A 450 -4.04 -8.74 -12.98
N PHE A 451 -3.36 -7.73 -12.44
CA PHE A 451 -3.90 -6.37 -12.29
C PHE A 451 -3.68 -5.54 -13.58
N PRO A 452 -4.70 -4.79 -14.05
CA PRO A 452 -6.07 -4.73 -13.55
C PRO A 452 -6.89 -5.97 -13.94
N PRO A 453 -7.79 -6.45 -13.04
CA PRO A 453 -8.67 -7.58 -13.34
C PRO A 453 -9.67 -7.26 -14.46
N PRO A 454 -10.41 -8.26 -15.02
CA PRO A 454 -11.35 -8.05 -16.13
C PRO A 454 -12.47 -7.04 -15.88
N CYS A 455 -12.80 -6.73 -14.62
CA CYS A 455 -13.74 -5.67 -14.22
C CYS A 455 -13.13 -4.24 -14.22
N GLY A 456 -11.86 -4.11 -14.63
CA GLY A 456 -11.08 -2.87 -14.66
C GLY A 456 -10.39 -2.56 -13.33
N SER A 457 -9.59 -1.50 -13.30
CA SER A 457 -8.89 -1.03 -12.09
C SER A 457 -9.84 -0.55 -10.97
N GLN A 458 -11.11 -0.33 -11.28
CA GLN A 458 -12.14 0.19 -10.38
C GLN A 458 -12.52 -0.71 -9.20
N ASN A 459 -12.35 -2.04 -9.31
CA ASN A 459 -12.64 -2.96 -8.20
C ASN A 459 -11.74 -4.20 -8.31
N LEU A 460 -11.23 -4.69 -7.18
CA LEU A 460 -10.48 -5.95 -7.10
C LEU A 460 -11.37 -7.16 -6.80
N SER A 461 -12.55 -6.93 -6.22
CA SER A 461 -13.53 -7.97 -5.91
C SER A 461 -14.49 -8.23 -7.07
N SER A 462 -14.97 -9.47 -7.15
CA SER A 462 -16.06 -9.86 -8.04
C SER A 462 -17.34 -9.08 -7.74
N LEU A 463 -17.93 -8.50 -8.79
CA LEU A 463 -19.23 -7.82 -8.72
C LEU A 463 -20.40 -8.79 -8.57
N LEU A 464 -20.21 -10.08 -8.88
CA LEU A 464 -21.25 -11.10 -8.73
C LEU A 464 -21.62 -11.31 -7.26
N ASP A 465 -22.91 -11.15 -6.96
CA ASP A 465 -23.54 -11.42 -5.67
C ASP A 465 -24.58 -12.56 -5.79
N GLU A 466 -25.18 -12.94 -4.66
CA GLU A 466 -26.20 -14.00 -4.66
C GLU A 466 -27.43 -13.68 -5.52
N LYS A 467 -27.86 -12.40 -5.62
CA LYS A 467 -29.01 -12.00 -6.46
C LYS A 467 -28.66 -12.23 -7.94
N SER A 468 -27.51 -11.72 -8.38
CA SER A 468 -27.01 -11.81 -9.75
C SER A 468 -26.86 -13.26 -10.21
N LEU A 469 -26.32 -14.13 -9.36
CA LEU A 469 -26.16 -15.56 -9.67
C LEU A 469 -27.49 -16.29 -9.74
N LEU A 470 -28.43 -16.03 -8.81
CA LEU A 470 -29.72 -16.71 -8.80
C LEU A 470 -30.61 -16.31 -9.99
N GLN A 471 -30.56 -15.04 -10.41
CA GLN A 471 -31.19 -14.56 -11.64
C GLN A 471 -30.70 -15.35 -12.86
N GLN A 472 -29.38 -15.53 -13.00
CA GLN A 472 -28.76 -16.29 -14.11
C GLN A 472 -29.07 -17.80 -14.09
N CYS A 473 -29.26 -18.40 -12.91
CA CYS A 473 -29.62 -19.83 -12.82
C CYS A 473 -31.08 -20.12 -13.22
N LYS A 474 -32.02 -19.22 -12.91
CA LYS A 474 -33.47 -19.54 -12.98
C LYS A 474 -34.25 -18.84 -14.10
N ASN A 475 -33.64 -17.93 -14.88
CA ASN A 475 -34.34 -17.09 -15.86
C ASN A 475 -35.61 -16.42 -15.28
N LEU A 476 -35.52 -15.95 -14.02
CA LEU A 476 -36.63 -15.27 -13.36
C LEU A 476 -36.60 -13.78 -13.74
N ASP A 477 -37.73 -13.29 -14.27
CA ASP A 477 -37.94 -11.86 -14.49
C ASP A 477 -37.89 -11.08 -13.15
N ASP A 478 -37.46 -9.82 -13.23
CA ASP A 478 -36.73 -9.15 -12.15
C ASP A 478 -37.58 -8.62 -10.96
N ASP A 479 -36.86 -8.16 -9.94
CA ASP A 479 -37.26 -7.32 -8.80
C ASP A 479 -38.15 -7.84 -7.66
N GLN A 480 -38.84 -8.98 -7.77
CA GLN A 480 -39.70 -9.43 -6.65
C GLN A 480 -38.99 -10.23 -5.54
N LEU A 481 -37.83 -10.84 -5.82
CA LEU A 481 -37.11 -11.65 -4.82
C LEU A 481 -36.35 -10.77 -3.81
N THR A 482 -36.73 -10.86 -2.54
CA THR A 482 -36.00 -10.20 -1.45
C THR A 482 -34.66 -10.90 -1.21
N ARG A 483 -33.66 -10.15 -0.72
CA ARG A 483 -32.33 -10.73 -0.39
C ARG A 483 -32.41 -11.87 0.63
N GLU A 484 -33.40 -11.86 1.52
CA GLU A 484 -33.64 -12.92 2.51
C GLU A 484 -34.12 -14.23 1.87
N GLU A 485 -34.85 -14.16 0.76
CA GLU A 485 -35.26 -15.34 -0.03
C GLU A 485 -34.13 -15.84 -0.92
N VAL A 486 -33.35 -14.92 -1.51
CA VAL A 486 -32.16 -15.25 -2.31
C VAL A 486 -31.17 -16.06 -1.48
N VAL A 487 -30.82 -15.58 -0.30
CA VAL A 487 -29.84 -16.21 0.62
C VAL A 487 -30.24 -17.64 1.00
N LYS A 488 -31.54 -17.96 1.12
CA LYS A 488 -32.01 -19.34 1.44
C LYS A 488 -31.66 -20.38 0.37
N HIS A 489 -31.34 -19.96 -0.85
CA HIS A 489 -30.90 -20.85 -1.94
C HIS A 489 -29.42 -21.28 -1.81
N PHE A 490 -28.64 -20.64 -0.94
CA PHE A 490 -27.22 -20.91 -0.76
C PHE A 490 -26.97 -21.66 0.55
N ARG A 491 -25.99 -22.56 0.56
CA ARG A 491 -25.43 -23.18 1.78
C ARG A 491 -24.21 -22.38 2.23
N TYR A 492 -24.19 -21.93 3.48
CA TYR A 492 -23.10 -21.12 4.01
C TYR A 492 -22.19 -21.91 4.95
N PHE A 493 -20.88 -21.83 4.70
CA PHE A 493 -19.83 -22.41 5.52
C PHE A 493 -18.78 -21.36 5.88
N ALA A 494 -18.18 -21.49 7.05
CA ALA A 494 -17.06 -20.69 7.51
C ALA A 494 -15.79 -21.56 7.53
N LEU A 495 -14.66 -21.02 7.06
CA LEU A 495 -13.35 -21.65 7.09
C LEU A 495 -12.36 -20.82 7.94
N ASP A 496 -11.61 -21.50 8.81
CA ASP A 496 -10.51 -20.99 9.65
C ASP A 496 -10.81 -19.64 10.33
N ASN A 497 -12.07 -19.45 10.73
CA ASN A 497 -12.62 -18.20 11.26
C ASN A 497 -12.18 -16.94 10.49
N SER A 498 -12.11 -17.02 9.15
CA SER A 498 -11.56 -15.95 8.30
C SER A 498 -12.13 -15.87 6.88
N VAL A 499 -12.77 -16.93 6.38
CA VAL A 499 -13.41 -16.98 5.06
C VAL A 499 -14.85 -17.50 5.20
N ILE A 500 -15.78 -16.92 4.43
CA ILE A 500 -17.15 -17.41 4.28
C ILE A 500 -17.34 -17.92 2.85
N LEU A 501 -17.76 -19.17 2.72
CA LEU A 501 -18.20 -19.80 1.48
C LEU A 501 -19.73 -19.77 1.40
N ALA A 502 -20.30 -19.26 0.31
CA ALA A 502 -21.70 -19.45 -0.05
C ALA A 502 -21.76 -20.37 -1.28
N LEU A 503 -22.38 -21.54 -1.14
CA LEU A 503 -22.38 -22.61 -2.13
C LEU A 503 -23.78 -22.78 -2.73
N LEU A 504 -23.88 -22.67 -4.06
CA LEU A 504 -25.11 -22.84 -4.85
C LEU A 504 -25.02 -24.11 -5.69
N GLU A 505 -25.86 -25.09 -5.34
CA GLU A 505 -25.96 -26.41 -6.00
C GLU A 505 -26.94 -26.37 -7.20
N GLN A 506 -26.93 -25.28 -7.97
CA GLN A 506 -27.80 -25.07 -9.13
C GLN A 506 -26.97 -24.72 -10.37
N HIS A 507 -27.40 -25.21 -11.53
CA HIS A 507 -26.71 -24.99 -12.80
C HIS A 507 -26.95 -23.58 -13.33
N LEU A 508 -25.88 -22.89 -13.71
CA LEU A 508 -25.92 -21.59 -14.40
C LEU A 508 -26.35 -21.77 -15.86
N GLY A 509 -27.65 -22.02 -16.08
CA GLY A 509 -28.36 -21.71 -17.33
C GLY A 509 -27.72 -22.15 -18.65
N ASN A 510 -26.99 -23.28 -18.70
CA ASN A 510 -26.37 -23.77 -19.92
C ASN A 510 -26.15 -25.29 -19.94
N GLU A 511 -26.30 -25.84 -21.15
CA GLU A 511 -25.89 -27.15 -21.67
C GLU A 511 -26.91 -28.29 -21.79
N GLN A 512 -26.67 -29.08 -22.84
CA GLN A 512 -27.48 -30.20 -23.35
C GLN A 512 -27.11 -31.54 -22.67
N ASP A 513 -26.27 -31.49 -21.62
CA ASP A 513 -25.72 -32.64 -20.90
C ASP A 513 -25.53 -32.29 -19.40
N PRO A 514 -26.27 -32.90 -18.45
CA PRO A 514 -26.26 -32.51 -17.05
C PRO A 514 -25.01 -33.03 -16.32
N GLN A 515 -24.08 -32.14 -15.98
CA GLN A 515 -22.86 -32.45 -15.22
C GLN A 515 -22.93 -31.88 -13.79
N PRO A 516 -22.24 -32.47 -12.79
CA PRO A 516 -22.25 -31.94 -11.44
C PRO A 516 -21.55 -30.58 -11.38
N THR A 517 -22.31 -29.51 -11.16
CA THR A 517 -21.83 -28.13 -11.14
C THR A 517 -22.10 -27.50 -9.77
N LEU A 518 -21.18 -26.65 -9.33
CA LEU A 518 -21.29 -25.85 -8.11
C LEU A 518 -20.81 -24.43 -8.38
N THR A 519 -21.60 -23.44 -7.96
CA THR A 519 -21.14 -22.04 -7.93
C THR A 519 -20.85 -21.63 -6.49
N ALA A 520 -19.66 -21.12 -6.24
CA ALA A 520 -19.18 -20.73 -4.92
C ALA A 520 -18.83 -19.23 -4.87
N LEU A 521 -19.46 -18.48 -3.97
CA LEU A 521 -19.00 -17.14 -3.58
C LEU A 521 -18.08 -17.26 -2.35
N ILE A 522 -16.86 -16.78 -2.50
CA ILE A 522 -15.80 -16.86 -1.49
C ILE A 522 -15.54 -15.45 -0.97
N ARG A 523 -15.97 -15.16 0.27
CA ARG A 523 -15.72 -13.89 0.97
C ARG A 523 -14.54 -14.06 1.93
N GLY A 524 -13.41 -13.44 1.60
CA GLY A 524 -12.21 -13.46 2.43
C GLY A 524 -11.77 -12.05 2.85
N PRO A 525 -10.62 -11.94 3.57
CA PRO A 525 -10.07 -10.66 4.00
C PRO A 525 -9.78 -9.68 2.85
N PHE A 526 -9.37 -10.19 1.69
CA PHE A 526 -8.94 -9.37 0.56
C PHE A 526 -10.04 -9.05 -0.46
N GLY A 527 -11.25 -9.62 -0.31
CA GLY A 527 -12.36 -9.34 -1.22
C GLY A 527 -13.44 -10.41 -1.27
N ARG A 528 -14.15 -10.43 -2.40
CA ARG A 528 -15.12 -11.46 -2.78
C ARG A 528 -14.73 -12.05 -4.13
N HIS A 529 -14.66 -13.37 -4.21
CA HIS A 529 -14.39 -14.12 -5.45
C HIS A 529 -15.59 -15.01 -5.79
N ALA A 530 -15.78 -15.28 -7.08
CA ALA A 530 -16.85 -16.15 -7.57
C ALA A 530 -16.23 -17.27 -8.42
N TRP A 531 -16.40 -18.53 -8.02
CA TRP A 531 -15.89 -19.70 -8.73
C TRP A 531 -17.07 -20.53 -9.24
N CYS A 532 -17.02 -20.97 -10.49
CA CYS A 532 -17.89 -22.02 -11.01
C CYS A 532 -17.04 -23.28 -11.23
N VAL A 533 -17.41 -24.38 -10.57
CA VAL A 533 -16.66 -25.64 -10.56
C VAL A 533 -17.56 -26.73 -11.12
N GLN A 534 -17.08 -27.45 -12.13
CA GLN A 534 -17.80 -28.52 -12.79
C GLN A 534 -16.97 -29.82 -12.73
N LEU A 535 -17.56 -30.88 -12.20
CA LEU A 535 -16.87 -32.18 -12.08
C LEU A 535 -16.94 -32.91 -13.43
N ARG A 536 -15.78 -33.07 -14.08
CA ARG A 536 -15.64 -33.78 -15.36
C ARG A 536 -14.67 -34.95 -15.24
N HIS A 537 -15.00 -36.09 -15.85
CA HIS A 537 -14.09 -37.23 -15.98
C HIS A 537 -13.02 -37.05 -17.08
N LEU A 538 -13.27 -36.17 -18.06
CA LEU A 538 -12.38 -35.86 -19.17
C LEU A 538 -12.27 -34.33 -19.36
N PRO A 539 -11.12 -33.82 -19.81
CA PRO A 539 -10.96 -32.38 -20.08
C PRO A 539 -11.84 -31.94 -21.26
N HIS A 540 -12.25 -30.67 -21.25
CA HIS A 540 -13.17 -30.05 -22.23
C HIS A 540 -12.88 -30.43 -23.70
N HIS A 541 -11.61 -30.36 -24.13
CA HIS A 541 -11.21 -30.67 -25.51
C HIS A 541 -11.38 -32.14 -25.92
N LYS A 542 -11.68 -33.05 -24.98
CA LYS A 542 -11.99 -34.47 -25.23
C LYS A 542 -13.48 -34.80 -25.04
N SER A 543 -14.30 -33.85 -24.58
CA SER A 543 -15.72 -34.05 -24.26
C SER A 543 -16.65 -34.15 -25.49
N GLY A 544 -16.18 -33.76 -26.69
CA GLY A 544 -17.00 -33.76 -27.91
C GLY A 544 -17.36 -35.14 -28.46
N SER A 545 -16.70 -36.20 -28.00
CA SER A 545 -17.09 -37.58 -28.30
C SER A 545 -17.97 -38.09 -27.17
N LYS A 546 -19.20 -38.56 -27.49
CA LYS A 546 -20.11 -39.22 -26.55
C LYS A 546 -19.62 -40.63 -26.18
N HIS A 547 -18.42 -40.70 -25.64
CA HIS A 547 -17.91 -41.87 -24.95
C HIS A 547 -18.50 -41.90 -23.55
N TYR A 548 -19.77 -42.31 -23.46
CA TYR A 548 -20.17 -43.12 -22.32
C TYR A 548 -19.10 -44.20 -22.20
N ALA A 549 -18.38 -44.22 -21.08
CA ALA A 549 -17.40 -45.27 -20.85
C ALA A 549 -18.15 -46.59 -20.96
N ILE A 550 -17.91 -47.35 -22.03
CA ILE A 550 -18.47 -48.69 -22.19
C ILE A 550 -18.03 -49.41 -20.92
N ASN A 551 -19.01 -49.78 -20.09
CA ASN A 551 -18.73 -50.43 -18.81
C ASN A 551 -17.73 -51.55 -19.12
N PRO A 552 -16.51 -51.53 -18.56
CA PRO A 552 -15.43 -52.42 -18.99
C PRO A 552 -15.72 -53.89 -18.69
N GLY A 553 -16.89 -54.17 -18.11
CA GLY A 553 -17.29 -55.47 -17.64
C GLY A 553 -16.69 -55.72 -16.27
N ARG A 554 -17.22 -56.74 -15.60
CA ARG A 554 -16.52 -57.33 -14.47
C ARG A 554 -15.25 -58.01 -14.99
N PRO A 555 -14.08 -57.83 -14.37
CA PRO A 555 -12.91 -58.64 -14.69
C PRO A 555 -13.27 -60.12 -14.57
N ILE A 556 -13.10 -60.87 -15.67
CA ILE A 556 -13.37 -62.31 -15.69
C ILE A 556 -12.39 -62.99 -14.73
N PRO A 557 -12.83 -63.90 -13.85
CA PRO A 557 -11.93 -64.60 -12.94
C PRO A 557 -10.96 -65.44 -13.78
N MET A 558 -9.70 -65.01 -13.80
CA MET A 558 -8.62 -65.79 -14.40
C MET A 558 -8.34 -66.96 -13.46
N ASN A 559 -8.81 -68.15 -13.85
CA ASN A 559 -8.63 -69.37 -13.04
C ASN A 559 -7.16 -69.81 -12.90
N ASP A 560 -6.25 -69.19 -13.65
CA ASP A 560 -4.82 -69.53 -13.72
C ASP A 560 -3.93 -68.74 -12.74
N VAL A 561 -4.48 -67.90 -11.85
CA VAL A 561 -3.68 -67.09 -10.93
C VAL A 561 -3.28 -67.87 -9.66
N GLY A 562 -2.27 -68.72 -9.81
CA GLY A 562 -1.41 -69.19 -8.72
C GLY A 562 -1.59 -70.65 -8.31
N THR A 563 -0.55 -71.19 -7.65
CA THR A 563 -0.58 -72.52 -7.05
C THR A 563 -1.62 -72.58 -5.95
N VAL A 564 -2.53 -73.56 -6.01
CA VAL A 564 -3.49 -73.82 -4.92
C VAL A 564 -2.69 -74.29 -3.68
N HIS A 565 -2.50 -73.38 -2.72
CA HIS A 565 -1.86 -73.72 -1.45
C HIS A 565 -2.86 -74.53 -0.64
N ASN A 566 -2.59 -75.84 -0.50
CA ASN A 566 -3.46 -76.76 0.23
C ASN A 566 -3.28 -76.60 1.74
N ILE A 567 -3.74 -75.46 2.26
CA ILE A 567 -3.65 -75.08 3.68
C ILE A 567 -4.55 -76.02 4.47
N LYS A 568 -3.95 -77.00 5.17
CA LYS A 568 -4.66 -77.73 6.22
C LYS A 568 -5.03 -76.75 7.33
N GLN A 569 -6.31 -76.42 7.42
CA GLN A 569 -6.84 -75.64 8.54
C GLN A 569 -6.56 -76.38 9.84
N ARG A 570 -5.74 -75.78 10.70
CA ARG A 570 -5.47 -76.24 12.06
C ARG A 570 -6.00 -75.18 13.02
N TYR A 571 -6.68 -75.60 14.09
CA TYR A 571 -7.13 -74.70 15.15
C TYR A 571 -5.97 -74.07 15.94
N PHE A 572 -4.78 -74.68 15.89
CA PHE A 572 -3.57 -74.21 16.54
C PHE A 572 -2.40 -74.12 15.55
N PRO A 573 -1.47 -73.15 15.70
CA PRO A 573 -0.27 -73.06 14.88
C PRO A 573 0.57 -74.34 14.95
N GLU A 574 1.23 -74.71 13.85
CA GLU A 574 2.11 -75.90 13.78
C GLU A 574 3.33 -75.84 14.73
N ALA A 575 3.61 -74.67 15.31
CA ALA A 575 4.58 -74.51 16.39
C ALA A 575 4.13 -75.10 17.74
N VAL A 576 2.81 -75.27 17.96
CA VAL A 576 2.26 -75.82 19.22
C VAL A 576 2.66 -77.29 19.40
N ASP A 577 2.68 -78.06 18.30
CA ASP A 577 3.15 -79.47 18.30
C ASP A 577 4.63 -79.62 18.68
N LYS A 578 5.40 -78.52 18.66
CA LYS A 578 6.84 -78.50 18.98
C LYS A 578 7.11 -78.11 20.45
N ILE A 579 6.08 -77.81 21.23
CA ILE A 579 6.22 -77.47 22.66
C ILE A 579 6.44 -78.78 23.45
N PRO A 580 7.55 -78.93 24.19
CA PRO A 580 7.80 -80.15 24.95
C PRO A 580 6.86 -80.26 26.16
N LEU A 581 6.00 -81.28 26.14
CA LEU A 581 4.98 -81.53 27.16
C LEU A 581 5.59 -81.80 28.55
N CYS A 582 5.11 -81.05 29.54
CA CYS A 582 5.53 -81.21 30.94
C CYS A 582 4.74 -82.34 31.63
N HIS A 583 5.09 -82.66 32.88
CA HIS A 583 4.42 -83.72 33.64
C HIS A 583 2.93 -83.43 33.92
N GLY A 584 2.53 -82.16 33.95
CA GLY A 584 1.13 -81.76 34.08
C GLY A 584 0.31 -82.10 32.83
N ASP A 585 0.86 -81.88 31.63
CA ASP A 585 0.15 -82.11 30.36
C ASP A 585 -0.14 -83.61 30.13
N LYS A 586 0.69 -84.50 30.71
CA LYS A 586 0.50 -85.95 30.69
C LYS A 586 -0.57 -86.46 31.67
N SER A 587 -1.20 -85.58 32.45
CA SER A 587 -2.33 -85.94 33.33
C SER A 587 -3.66 -86.06 32.57
N ILE A 588 -3.76 -85.46 31.37
CA ILE A 588 -4.91 -85.60 30.49
C ILE A 588 -4.66 -86.83 29.60
N PRO A 589 -5.48 -87.89 29.66
CA PRO A 589 -5.29 -89.08 28.84
C PRO A 589 -5.52 -88.78 27.35
N SER A 590 -4.72 -89.41 26.49
CA SER A 590 -4.94 -89.34 25.04
C SER A 590 -6.28 -89.97 24.64
N LEU A 591 -6.84 -89.56 23.49
CA LEU A 591 -8.12 -90.07 22.99
C LEU A 591 -8.14 -91.60 22.84
N GLU A 592 -6.99 -92.19 22.52
CA GLU A 592 -6.77 -93.64 22.45
C GLU A 592 -6.91 -94.32 23.82
N ASN A 593 -6.43 -93.69 24.90
CA ASN A 593 -6.56 -94.21 26.27
C ASN A 593 -7.98 -94.05 26.85
N ILE A 594 -8.76 -93.08 26.36
CA ILE A 594 -10.16 -92.85 26.79
C ILE A 594 -11.09 -93.95 26.23
N SER A 595 -10.72 -94.61 25.13
CA SER A 595 -11.52 -95.66 24.47
C SER A 595 -11.90 -96.86 25.37
N GLN A 596 -11.21 -97.07 26.48
CA GLN A 596 -11.43 -98.20 27.39
C GLN A 596 -12.43 -97.90 28.52
N VAL A 597 -12.89 -96.65 28.69
CA VAL A 597 -13.76 -96.23 29.80
C VAL A 597 -15.01 -95.52 29.27
N GLY A 598 -16.09 -96.27 29.04
CA GLY A 598 -17.42 -95.71 28.76
C GLY A 598 -17.98 -95.91 27.34
N ALA A 599 -18.11 -97.17 26.90
CA ALA A 599 -18.61 -97.51 25.55
C ALA A 599 -19.97 -96.86 25.17
N GLY A 600 -20.85 -96.59 26.13
CA GLY A 600 -22.17 -95.99 25.89
C GLY A 600 -22.17 -94.47 25.64
N GLU A 601 -21.09 -93.76 25.98
CA GLU A 601 -20.94 -92.33 25.67
C GLU A 601 -20.09 -92.13 24.42
N PHE A 602 -19.11 -93.00 24.18
CA PHE A 602 -18.33 -93.03 22.95
C PHE A 602 -19.20 -93.24 21.71
N ASP A 603 -20.21 -94.11 21.78
CA ASP A 603 -21.17 -94.33 20.69
C ASP A 603 -22.07 -93.11 20.41
N LYS A 604 -22.37 -92.29 21.42
CA LYS A 604 -23.04 -90.99 21.24
C LYS A 604 -22.10 -89.95 20.61
N PHE A 605 -20.83 -89.94 21.01
CA PHE A 605 -19.83 -89.02 20.47
C PHE A 605 -19.50 -89.34 19.00
N LEU A 606 -19.39 -90.62 18.64
CA LEU A 606 -19.29 -91.07 17.24
C LEU A 606 -20.50 -90.62 16.43
N LYS A 607 -21.73 -90.79 16.95
CA LYS A 607 -22.95 -90.29 16.29
C LYS A 607 -22.97 -88.77 16.14
N LEU A 608 -22.43 -88.01 17.10
CA LEU A 608 -22.29 -86.56 16.97
C LEU A 608 -21.26 -86.18 15.89
N ILE A 609 -20.12 -86.86 15.82
CA ILE A 609 -19.12 -86.68 14.75
C ILE A 609 -19.72 -87.06 13.39
N GLU A 610 -20.42 -88.18 13.28
CA GLU A 610 -21.03 -88.65 12.05
C GLU A 610 -22.16 -87.71 11.60
N ASN A 611 -22.97 -87.20 12.52
CA ASN A 611 -23.94 -86.14 12.25
C ASN A 611 -23.27 -84.84 11.80
N GLN A 612 -22.14 -84.46 12.41
CA GLN A 612 -21.39 -83.26 12.02
C GLN A 612 -20.75 -83.41 10.62
N ILE A 613 -20.16 -84.58 10.31
CA ILE A 613 -19.64 -84.91 8.98
C ILE A 613 -20.77 -84.90 7.95
N ASN A 614 -21.93 -85.46 8.28
CA ASN A 614 -23.11 -85.45 7.41
C ASN A 614 -23.66 -84.02 7.21
N PHE A 615 -23.66 -83.20 8.27
CA PHE A 615 -24.04 -81.78 8.18
C PHE A 615 -23.06 -80.99 7.32
N GLU A 616 -21.76 -81.09 7.55
CA GLU A 616 -20.71 -80.44 6.75
C GLU A 616 -20.73 -80.92 5.29
N THR A 617 -20.97 -82.19 5.04
CA THR A 617 -21.13 -82.75 3.68
C THR A 617 -22.43 -82.26 3.03
N SER A 618 -23.51 -82.09 3.80
CA SER A 618 -24.77 -81.51 3.33
C SER A 618 -24.63 -80.03 3.00
N VAL A 619 -23.98 -79.24 3.86
CA VAL A 619 -23.65 -77.83 3.63
C VAL A 619 -22.72 -77.69 2.43
N LYS A 620 -21.70 -78.54 2.31
CA LYS A 620 -20.80 -78.55 1.15
C LYS A 620 -21.55 -78.89 -0.15
N LYS A 621 -22.46 -79.87 -0.14
CA LYS A 621 -23.35 -80.15 -1.29
C LYS A 621 -24.35 -79.02 -1.56
N GLN A 622 -24.82 -78.29 -0.54
CA GLN A 622 -25.62 -77.08 -0.73
C GLN A 622 -24.81 -75.95 -1.36
N VAL A 623 -23.54 -75.76 -0.99
CA VAL A 623 -22.63 -74.76 -1.57
C VAL A 623 -22.19 -75.17 -2.99
N GLU A 624 -21.98 -76.45 -3.25
CA GLU A 624 -21.68 -76.99 -4.58
C GLU A 624 -22.92 -76.96 -5.51
N SER A 625 -24.13 -77.19 -5.00
CA SER A 625 -25.37 -76.95 -5.77
C SER A 625 -25.77 -75.47 -5.85
N GLN A 626 -25.18 -74.62 -5.02
CA GLN A 626 -25.17 -73.16 -5.16
C GLN A 626 -24.00 -72.64 -6.02
N HIS A 627 -23.29 -73.51 -6.77
CA HIS A 627 -22.58 -73.07 -7.98
C HIS A 627 -23.61 -72.64 -9.05
N ARG A 628 -24.18 -71.46 -8.83
CA ARG A 628 -24.79 -70.66 -9.88
C ARG A 628 -23.68 -70.29 -10.86
N GLU A 629 -23.97 -70.30 -12.16
CA GLU A 629 -23.02 -69.82 -13.16
C GLU A 629 -22.49 -68.43 -12.75
N TYR A 630 -21.19 -68.22 -12.92
CA TYR A 630 -20.59 -66.93 -12.62
C TYR A 630 -20.97 -65.96 -13.76
N PRO A 631 -21.53 -64.77 -13.47
CA PRO A 631 -21.84 -64.21 -12.15
C PRO A 631 -23.22 -64.63 -11.60
N ASN A 632 -23.31 -64.85 -10.28
CA ASN A 632 -24.57 -65.16 -9.60
C ASN A 632 -25.56 -63.98 -9.68
N PRO A 633 -26.71 -64.09 -10.38
CA PRO A 633 -27.57 -62.95 -10.72
C PRO A 633 -28.35 -62.33 -9.54
N GLU A 634 -28.45 -63.01 -8.38
CA GLU A 634 -29.10 -62.46 -7.18
C GLU A 634 -28.12 -61.67 -6.29
N THR A 635 -26.84 -62.03 -6.32
CA THR A 635 -25.78 -61.31 -5.58
C THR A 635 -24.93 -60.42 -6.50
N GLU A 636 -25.32 -60.31 -7.77
CA GLU A 636 -24.59 -59.52 -8.75
C GLU A 636 -24.73 -58.03 -8.41
N CYS A 637 -23.60 -57.38 -8.15
CA CYS A 637 -23.53 -55.94 -7.95
C CYS A 637 -23.81 -55.23 -9.27
N LYS A 638 -25.09 -54.93 -9.51
CA LYS A 638 -25.53 -54.12 -10.64
C LYS A 638 -24.97 -52.71 -10.47
N SER A 639 -24.53 -52.12 -11.58
CA SER A 639 -24.13 -50.71 -11.58
C SER A 639 -25.31 -49.86 -11.11
N PRO A 640 -25.09 -48.88 -10.21
CA PRO A 640 -26.14 -47.95 -9.82
C PRO A 640 -26.79 -47.32 -11.07
N SER A 641 -28.10 -47.08 -11.00
CA SER A 641 -28.79 -46.28 -12.03
C SER A 641 -28.16 -44.90 -12.11
N LEU A 642 -28.13 -44.31 -13.32
CA LEU A 642 -27.66 -42.94 -13.53
C LEU A 642 -28.43 -41.99 -12.61
N CYS A 643 -27.71 -41.32 -11.72
CA CYS A 643 -28.25 -40.30 -10.83
C CYS A 643 -28.03 -38.92 -11.45
N GLN A 644 -29.04 -38.05 -11.38
CA GLN A 644 -28.93 -36.65 -11.79
C GLN A 644 -28.83 -35.70 -10.57
N GLU A 645 -29.18 -36.18 -9.39
CA GLU A 645 -28.98 -35.47 -8.13
C GLU A 645 -27.55 -35.67 -7.64
N PHE A 646 -26.83 -34.56 -7.42
CA PHE A 646 -25.46 -34.56 -6.93
C PHE A 646 -25.33 -33.63 -5.73
N GLN A 647 -24.75 -34.13 -4.63
CA GLN A 647 -24.40 -33.31 -3.46
C GLN A 647 -23.10 -32.54 -3.75
N THR A 648 -23.16 -31.55 -4.65
CA THR A 648 -21.98 -30.91 -5.21
C THR A 648 -21.17 -30.12 -4.17
N SER A 649 -21.81 -29.55 -3.15
CA SER A 649 -21.09 -28.92 -2.01
C SER A 649 -20.27 -29.95 -1.23
N ARG A 650 -20.84 -31.13 -0.94
CA ARG A 650 -20.15 -32.22 -0.22
C ARG A 650 -18.93 -32.69 -1.01
N LEU A 651 -19.08 -32.89 -2.32
CA LEU A 651 -17.98 -33.30 -3.21
C LEU A 651 -16.87 -32.23 -3.25
N PHE A 652 -17.24 -30.95 -3.40
CA PHE A 652 -16.30 -29.83 -3.40
C PHE A 652 -15.52 -29.72 -2.08
N LEU A 653 -16.22 -29.72 -0.94
CA LEU A 653 -15.59 -29.67 0.39
C LEU A 653 -14.69 -30.90 0.64
N SER A 654 -15.07 -32.07 0.14
CA SER A 654 -14.25 -33.29 0.24
C SER A 654 -12.99 -33.22 -0.63
N HIS A 655 -13.10 -32.76 -1.88
CA HIS A 655 -11.97 -32.67 -2.81
C HIS A 655 -10.95 -31.60 -2.40
N LEU A 656 -11.39 -30.53 -1.75
CA LEU A 656 -10.50 -29.51 -1.15
C LEU A 656 -9.97 -29.90 0.24
N GLY A 657 -10.31 -31.09 0.75
CA GLY A 657 -9.75 -31.61 2.01
C GLY A 657 -10.38 -31.04 3.29
N PHE A 658 -11.43 -30.21 3.19
CA PHE A 658 -12.07 -29.59 4.36
C PHE A 658 -12.86 -30.58 5.24
N LEU A 659 -13.18 -31.77 4.73
CA LEU A 659 -13.94 -32.81 5.46
C LEU A 659 -13.05 -33.83 6.20
N ASN A 660 -11.88 -33.41 6.67
CA ASN A 660 -11.00 -34.23 7.50
C ASN A 660 -11.52 -34.25 8.96
N PRO A 661 -11.61 -35.40 9.66
CA PRO A 661 -11.96 -35.46 11.09
C PRO A 661 -11.19 -34.48 11.99
N ASP A 662 -9.93 -34.16 11.67
CA ASP A 662 -9.16 -33.20 12.47
C ASP A 662 -9.55 -31.73 12.22
N ALA A 663 -10.19 -31.42 11.08
CA ALA A 663 -10.75 -30.09 10.80
C ALA A 663 -12.12 -29.86 11.48
N LEU A 664 -12.79 -30.94 11.90
CA LEU A 664 -14.09 -30.93 12.58
C LEU A 664 -13.98 -30.90 14.12
N LYS A 665 -12.77 -31.06 14.66
CA LYS A 665 -12.50 -31.01 16.11
C LYS A 665 -12.14 -29.60 16.56
N GLU A 666 -12.53 -29.27 17.78
CA GLU A 666 -12.01 -28.12 18.50
C GLU A 666 -10.53 -28.36 18.89
N SER A 667 -9.70 -27.33 18.79
CA SER A 667 -8.27 -27.40 19.13
C SER A 667 -8.00 -26.63 20.42
N LEU A 668 -7.01 -27.07 21.20
CA LEU A 668 -6.52 -26.33 22.37
C LEU A 668 -6.04 -24.90 22.03
N THR A 669 -5.77 -24.60 20.76
CA THR A 669 -5.35 -23.29 20.26
C THR A 669 -6.44 -22.49 19.54
N GLN A 670 -7.59 -23.10 19.23
CA GLN A 670 -8.71 -22.43 18.53
C GLN A 670 -10.06 -22.94 19.09
N PRO A 671 -10.92 -22.05 19.65
CA PRO A 671 -12.17 -22.43 20.32
C PRO A 671 -13.31 -22.80 19.36
N LEU A 672 -13.02 -22.94 18.06
CA LEU A 672 -13.96 -23.19 16.99
C LEU A 672 -13.31 -24.16 15.99
N PRO A 673 -14.04 -25.12 15.41
CA PRO A 673 -13.53 -25.99 14.34
C PRO A 673 -13.08 -25.21 13.10
N SER A 674 -12.22 -25.84 12.28
CA SER A 674 -11.72 -25.24 11.04
C SER A 674 -12.82 -25.04 9.99
N ILE A 675 -13.80 -25.95 9.91
CA ILE A 675 -15.01 -25.78 9.09
C ILE A 675 -16.28 -25.78 9.93
N ILE A 676 -17.17 -24.81 9.69
CA ILE A 676 -18.43 -24.65 10.44
C ILE A 676 -19.56 -24.29 9.48
N SER A 677 -20.78 -24.76 9.74
CA SER A 677 -21.98 -24.35 9.00
C SER A 677 -22.55 -23.06 9.60
N LEU A 678 -22.96 -22.10 8.76
CA LEU A 678 -23.67 -20.90 9.21
C LEU A 678 -25.19 -21.06 9.07
N ASP A 679 -25.95 -20.36 9.90
CA ASP A 679 -27.42 -20.31 9.84
C ASP A 679 -27.91 -19.04 9.15
N GLN A 680 -28.35 -19.26 7.92
CA GLN A 680 -28.91 -18.22 7.06
C GLN A 680 -30.35 -17.83 7.42
N ASN A 681 -31.02 -18.53 8.34
CA ASN A 681 -32.39 -18.25 8.76
C ASN A 681 -32.50 -17.24 9.90
N LEU A 682 -31.37 -16.89 10.53
CA LEU A 682 -31.32 -15.90 11.61
C LEU A 682 -31.46 -14.47 11.05
N GLU A 683 -32.12 -13.60 11.83
CA GLU A 683 -32.41 -12.22 11.43
C GLU A 683 -31.15 -11.43 11.05
N ASN A 684 -31.28 -10.54 10.07
CA ASN A 684 -30.24 -9.64 9.56
C ASN A 684 -29.00 -10.31 8.93
N PHE A 685 -28.98 -11.63 8.71
CA PHE A 685 -27.82 -12.31 8.10
C PHE A 685 -27.48 -11.76 6.70
N SER A 686 -28.50 -11.53 5.86
CA SER A 686 -28.36 -10.92 4.52
C SER A 686 -27.74 -9.52 4.58
N HIS A 687 -28.19 -8.66 5.51
CA HIS A 687 -27.62 -7.33 5.75
C HIS A 687 -26.17 -7.42 6.24
N LYS A 688 -25.80 -8.42 7.04
CA LYS A 688 -24.41 -8.63 7.47
C LYS A 688 -23.48 -9.08 6.34
N LEU A 689 -23.96 -9.86 5.38
CA LEU A 689 -23.20 -10.15 4.16
C LEU A 689 -23.00 -8.89 3.31
N GLU A 690 -24.01 -8.03 3.21
CA GLU A 690 -23.91 -6.72 2.56
C GLU A 690 -22.94 -5.76 3.28
N GLU A 691 -22.94 -5.72 4.62
CA GLU A 691 -21.93 -4.96 5.39
C GLU A 691 -20.51 -5.46 5.12
N ILE A 692 -20.31 -6.77 4.96
CA ILE A 692 -19.01 -7.33 4.55
C ILE A 692 -18.67 -6.87 3.14
N ASP A 693 -19.56 -7.04 2.17
CA ASP A 693 -19.27 -6.74 0.76
C ASP A 693 -19.05 -5.24 0.49
N ASN A 694 -19.78 -4.36 1.18
CA ASN A 694 -19.55 -2.91 1.20
C ASN A 694 -18.30 -2.50 2.01
N THR A 695 -17.51 -3.44 2.55
CA THR A 695 -16.20 -3.15 3.15
C THR A 695 -15.13 -3.12 2.06
N PRO A 696 -14.47 -1.97 1.79
CA PRO A 696 -13.50 -1.88 0.71
C PRO A 696 -12.30 -2.81 0.94
N SER A 697 -11.76 -3.36 -0.15
CA SER A 697 -10.51 -4.13 -0.15
C SER A 697 -9.27 -3.23 -0.15
N ARG A 698 -9.40 -2.00 -0.64
CA ARG A 698 -8.34 -0.98 -0.74
C ARG A 698 -8.51 0.15 0.27
N THR A 699 -7.44 0.91 0.48
CA THR A 699 -7.55 2.23 1.09
C THR A 699 -8.19 3.20 0.10
N ALA A 700 -9.01 4.14 0.56
CA ALA A 700 -9.75 5.05 -0.31
C ALA A 700 -9.70 6.47 0.25
N ASP A 701 -9.39 7.42 -0.63
CA ASP A 701 -9.10 8.81 -0.31
C ASP A 701 -9.75 9.79 -1.28
N THR A 702 -9.98 11.02 -0.81
CA THR A 702 -10.54 12.10 -1.64
C THR A 702 -9.63 13.32 -1.59
N VAL A 703 -9.31 13.86 -2.76
CA VAL A 703 -8.54 15.09 -2.91
C VAL A 703 -9.45 16.16 -3.52
N PHE A 704 -9.59 17.29 -2.83
CA PHE A 704 -10.46 18.37 -3.28
C PHE A 704 -9.66 19.40 -4.07
N ILE A 705 -10.15 19.80 -5.24
CA ILE A 705 -9.48 20.74 -6.13
C ILE A 705 -10.28 22.04 -6.23
N LEU A 706 -9.63 23.15 -5.92
CA LEU A 706 -10.22 24.50 -5.94
C LEU A 706 -9.47 25.37 -6.95
N TYR A 707 -10.22 26.26 -7.62
CA TYR A 707 -9.68 27.20 -8.60
C TYR A 707 -9.99 28.63 -8.16
N VAL A 708 -8.95 29.42 -7.88
CA VAL A 708 -9.05 30.77 -7.33
C VAL A 708 -8.46 31.77 -8.32
N LYS A 709 -9.25 32.77 -8.70
CA LYS A 709 -8.80 33.88 -9.54
C LYS A 709 -8.11 34.94 -8.70
N SER A 710 -7.22 35.71 -9.32
CA SER A 710 -6.40 36.72 -8.63
C SER A 710 -7.25 37.67 -7.76
N GLY A 711 -6.90 37.78 -6.48
CA GLY A 711 -7.56 38.64 -5.48
C GLY A 711 -8.85 38.07 -4.86
N GLN A 712 -9.22 36.81 -5.13
CA GLN A 712 -10.42 36.21 -4.54
C GLN A 712 -10.13 35.56 -3.17
N SER A 713 -10.82 36.03 -2.13
CA SER A 713 -10.74 35.48 -0.76
C SER A 713 -12.04 34.85 -0.24
N SER A 714 -13.13 34.87 -1.01
CA SER A 714 -14.43 34.33 -0.59
C SER A 714 -14.78 33.03 -1.32
N VAL A 715 -15.18 32.02 -0.54
CA VAL A 715 -15.51 30.66 -1.03
C VAL A 715 -16.60 30.69 -2.11
N ASP A 716 -17.72 31.40 -1.86
CA ASP A 716 -18.83 31.48 -2.82
C ASP A 716 -18.41 32.09 -4.17
N ASN A 717 -17.43 33.00 -4.16
CA ASN A 717 -16.91 33.63 -5.38
C ASN A 717 -16.04 32.66 -6.17
N PHE A 718 -15.09 31.96 -5.52
CA PHE A 718 -14.20 31.07 -6.26
C PHE A 718 -14.85 29.75 -6.69
N LEU A 719 -15.88 29.28 -5.97
CA LEU A 719 -16.70 28.14 -6.42
C LEU A 719 -17.48 28.45 -7.71
N GLN A 720 -17.82 29.71 -8.00
CA GLN A 720 -18.46 30.07 -9.27
C GLN A 720 -17.51 29.99 -10.46
N ASN A 721 -16.18 30.04 -10.26
CA ASN A 721 -15.21 30.00 -11.36
C ASN A 721 -15.33 28.73 -12.21
N VAL A 722 -15.55 27.57 -11.60
CA VAL A 722 -15.57 26.26 -12.30
C VAL A 722 -16.83 26.04 -13.15
N THR A 723 -17.83 26.91 -13.01
CA THR A 723 -19.04 26.95 -13.87
C THR A 723 -18.88 27.92 -15.06
N GLN A 724 -17.83 28.75 -15.06
CA GLN A 724 -17.54 29.67 -16.17
C GLN A 724 -16.74 28.96 -17.25
N ARG A 725 -16.90 29.37 -18.52
CA ARG A 725 -16.05 28.87 -19.62
C ARG A 725 -14.66 29.52 -19.68
N ASN A 726 -14.49 30.69 -19.03
CA ASN A 726 -13.22 31.41 -18.99
C ASN A 726 -12.40 30.99 -17.76
N ILE A 727 -11.74 29.84 -17.90
CA ILE A 727 -10.83 29.20 -16.93
C ILE A 727 -9.45 29.08 -17.60
N HIS A 728 -8.37 29.23 -16.82
CA HIS A 728 -7.00 29.12 -17.34
C HIS A 728 -6.78 27.77 -18.05
N PRO A 729 -6.25 27.74 -19.30
CA PRO A 729 -6.21 26.53 -20.13
C PRO A 729 -5.41 25.40 -19.48
N HIS A 730 -4.28 25.73 -18.85
CA HIS A 730 -3.43 24.75 -18.16
C HIS A 730 -4.13 24.08 -16.95
N PHE A 731 -5.14 24.69 -16.33
CA PHE A 731 -5.86 24.04 -15.24
C PHE A 731 -6.71 22.87 -15.75
N SER A 732 -7.35 23.04 -16.92
CA SER A 732 -8.12 21.96 -17.55
C SER A 732 -7.24 20.79 -18.00
N GLU A 733 -5.99 21.06 -18.37
CA GLU A 733 -4.98 20.05 -18.67
C GLU A 733 -4.44 19.36 -17.41
N PHE A 734 -4.12 20.13 -16.38
CA PHE A 734 -3.73 19.63 -15.07
C PHE A 734 -4.77 18.63 -14.54
N LEU A 735 -6.06 18.96 -14.60
CA LEU A 735 -7.13 18.04 -14.20
C LEU A 735 -7.11 16.72 -14.98
N ARG A 736 -6.87 16.75 -16.29
CA ARG A 736 -6.78 15.53 -17.12
C ARG A 736 -5.57 14.66 -16.79
N SER A 737 -4.49 15.23 -16.21
CA SER A 737 -3.30 14.44 -15.81
C SER A 737 -3.42 13.80 -14.41
N LEU A 738 -4.46 14.13 -13.63
CA LEU A 738 -4.67 13.57 -12.29
C LEU A 738 -5.31 12.17 -12.29
N GLY A 739 -6.20 11.86 -13.24
CA GLY A 739 -6.89 10.56 -13.29
C GLY A 739 -7.93 10.48 -14.41
N TRP A 740 -8.58 9.32 -14.52
CA TRP A 740 -9.58 9.03 -15.56
C TRP A 740 -10.95 9.62 -15.18
N PRO A 741 -11.68 10.28 -16.09
CA PRO A 741 -13.03 10.77 -15.81
C PRO A 741 -14.02 9.59 -15.74
N VAL A 742 -14.69 9.39 -14.61
CA VAL A 742 -15.68 8.32 -14.40
C VAL A 742 -17.05 8.88 -14.00
N ASP A 743 -18.12 8.20 -14.42
CA ASP A 743 -19.52 8.48 -14.06
C ASP A 743 -19.84 7.90 -12.68
N VAL A 744 -20.26 8.74 -11.74
CA VAL A 744 -20.52 8.37 -10.35
C VAL A 744 -21.63 7.33 -10.22
N LYS A 745 -22.67 7.35 -11.09
CA LYS A 745 -23.78 6.39 -11.02
C LYS A 745 -23.38 4.97 -11.49
N LYS A 746 -22.31 4.86 -12.29
CA LYS A 746 -21.89 3.60 -12.96
C LYS A 746 -20.58 3.02 -12.43
N HIS A 747 -19.86 3.74 -11.58
CA HIS A 747 -18.52 3.36 -11.14
C HIS A 747 -18.55 2.44 -9.90
N ALA A 748 -17.82 1.33 -9.96
CA ALA A 748 -17.80 0.33 -8.90
C ALA A 748 -16.80 0.61 -7.76
N GLY A 749 -15.97 1.64 -7.89
CA GLY A 749 -14.94 2.02 -6.92
C GLY A 749 -15.33 3.20 -6.02
N TRP A 750 -14.31 3.85 -5.44
CA TRP A 750 -14.49 5.05 -4.63
C TRP A 750 -14.85 6.30 -5.46
N THR A 751 -16.02 6.90 -5.20
CA THR A 751 -16.54 8.08 -5.93
C THR A 751 -16.39 9.41 -5.17
N GLY A 752 -15.56 9.46 -4.13
CA GLY A 752 -15.36 10.66 -3.30
C GLY A 752 -16.31 10.80 -2.11
N HIS A 753 -17.39 10.02 -2.05
CA HIS A 753 -18.33 10.05 -0.91
C HIS A 753 -18.95 8.67 -0.63
N ILE A 754 -19.10 8.29 0.64
CA ILE A 754 -19.57 6.96 1.06
C ILE A 754 -21.00 6.61 0.60
N SER A 755 -21.86 7.60 0.38
CA SER A 755 -23.24 7.35 -0.05
C SER A 755 -23.32 6.74 -1.45
N THR A 756 -22.39 7.14 -2.32
CA THR A 756 -22.31 6.80 -3.76
C THR A 756 -21.17 5.83 -4.09
N ALA A 757 -20.17 5.68 -3.23
CA ALA A 757 -19.04 4.77 -3.48
C ALA A 757 -19.44 3.29 -3.42
N TRP A 758 -18.76 2.47 -4.22
CA TRP A 758 -18.91 1.01 -4.29
C TRP A 758 -20.34 0.53 -4.61
N LYS A 759 -21.15 1.35 -5.27
CA LYS A 759 -22.52 1.04 -5.68
C LYS A 759 -22.73 1.39 -7.15
N ILE A 760 -23.20 0.42 -7.92
CA ILE A 760 -23.66 0.63 -9.30
C ILE A 760 -25.17 0.81 -9.22
N LEU A 761 -25.69 1.94 -9.71
CA LEU A 761 -27.14 2.19 -9.76
C LEU A 761 -27.73 1.63 -11.07
N PRO A 762 -28.98 1.13 -11.05
CA PRO A 762 -29.67 0.66 -12.26
C PRO A 762 -29.77 1.75 -13.33
N THR A 763 -29.78 1.33 -14.61
CA THR A 763 -29.79 2.25 -15.76
C THR A 763 -31.08 3.06 -15.92
N ASP A 764 -32.17 2.69 -15.24
CA ASP A 764 -33.47 3.33 -15.40
C ASP A 764 -33.63 4.59 -14.52
N ASP A 765 -32.80 4.75 -13.47
CA ASP A 765 -32.71 5.95 -12.62
C ASP A 765 -31.72 7.01 -13.16
N LEU A 766 -31.43 6.97 -14.47
CA LEU A 766 -30.50 7.88 -15.13
C LEU A 766 -31.19 9.13 -15.68
N ASP A 767 -31.29 10.17 -14.85
CA ASP A 767 -31.49 11.53 -15.35
C ASP A 767 -30.51 11.82 -16.51
N PRO A 768 -30.95 12.42 -17.63
CA PRO A 768 -30.05 12.78 -18.72
C PRO A 768 -29.01 13.77 -18.19
N ILE A 769 -27.74 13.34 -18.20
CA ILE A 769 -26.62 14.19 -17.85
C ILE A 769 -26.59 15.33 -18.87
N SER A 770 -26.88 16.56 -18.43
CA SER A 770 -26.61 17.74 -19.23
C SER A 770 -25.12 17.79 -19.54
N GLU A 771 -24.76 17.72 -20.81
CA GLU A 771 -23.38 17.91 -21.30
C GLU A 771 -22.97 19.38 -21.15
N GLU A 772 -22.78 19.80 -19.90
CA GLU A 772 -22.05 21.02 -19.60
C GLU A 772 -20.56 20.73 -19.83
N ASP A 773 -19.98 21.32 -20.89
CA ASP A 773 -18.54 21.27 -21.23
C ASP A 773 -17.60 21.86 -20.15
N THR A 774 -18.12 22.19 -18.96
CA THR A 774 -17.41 22.88 -17.89
C THR A 774 -16.86 21.93 -16.84
N VAL A 775 -15.80 22.39 -16.16
CA VAL A 775 -15.10 21.65 -15.12
C VAL A 775 -15.99 21.30 -13.92
N SER A 776 -17.09 22.04 -13.72
CA SER A 776 -18.16 21.77 -12.74
C SER A 776 -18.73 20.36 -12.75
N ILE A 777 -18.56 19.58 -13.84
CA ILE A 777 -19.05 18.20 -13.92
C ILE A 777 -18.35 17.24 -12.94
N TYR A 778 -17.13 17.55 -12.49
CA TYR A 778 -16.32 16.73 -11.57
C TYR A 778 -16.69 16.92 -10.08
N ASN A 779 -17.97 17.19 -9.81
CA ASN A 779 -18.47 17.64 -8.50
C ASN A 779 -18.75 16.54 -7.46
N GLY A 780 -18.41 15.27 -7.74
CA GLY A 780 -18.71 14.13 -6.86
C GLY A 780 -20.15 13.62 -6.92
N LYS A 781 -21.01 14.22 -7.75
CA LYS A 781 -22.40 13.76 -8.00
C LYS A 781 -22.57 13.23 -9.43
N ASN A 782 -21.98 13.90 -10.41
CA ASN A 782 -22.08 13.53 -11.82
C ASN A 782 -20.85 12.72 -12.25
N LYS A 783 -19.67 13.34 -12.18
CA LYS A 783 -18.39 12.68 -12.45
C LYS A 783 -17.37 12.95 -11.34
N VAL A 784 -16.34 12.12 -11.30
CA VAL A 784 -15.07 12.39 -10.59
C VAL A 784 -13.90 12.03 -11.51
N LEU A 785 -12.71 12.54 -11.20
CA LEU A 785 -11.47 12.03 -11.78
C LEU A 785 -10.96 10.95 -10.83
N TYR A 786 -10.81 9.72 -11.33
CA TYR A 786 -10.48 8.54 -10.54
C TYR A 786 -9.08 8.02 -10.88
N TRP A 787 -8.35 7.57 -9.87
CA TRP A 787 -7.11 6.83 -10.01
C TRP A 787 -7.05 5.71 -8.97
N SER A 788 -6.41 4.59 -9.30
CA SER A 788 -6.20 3.51 -8.33
C SER A 788 -5.01 2.63 -8.69
N ASP A 789 -4.37 2.07 -7.66
CA ASP A 789 -3.48 0.91 -7.78
C ASP A 789 -4.08 -0.31 -7.05
N VAL A 790 -3.30 -1.37 -6.84
CA VAL A 790 -3.71 -2.59 -6.12
C VAL A 790 -4.07 -2.35 -4.63
N SER A 791 -3.66 -1.21 -4.06
CA SER A 791 -3.72 -0.94 -2.61
C SER A 791 -4.60 0.26 -2.25
N SER A 792 -4.79 1.18 -3.18
CA SER A 792 -5.26 2.55 -2.93
C SER A 792 -6.18 3.04 -4.05
N GLU A 793 -7.23 3.77 -3.67
CA GLU A 793 -8.17 4.47 -4.56
C GLU A 793 -8.13 5.97 -4.24
N LEU A 794 -8.07 6.81 -5.27
CA LEU A 794 -8.13 8.27 -5.18
C LEU A 794 -9.26 8.80 -6.06
N ALA A 795 -10.18 9.52 -5.46
CA ALA A 795 -11.12 10.36 -6.18
C ALA A 795 -10.70 11.83 -6.05
N PHE A 796 -10.54 12.51 -7.18
CA PHE A 796 -10.39 13.96 -7.21
C PHE A 796 -11.74 14.60 -7.51
N VAL A 797 -12.17 15.50 -6.62
CA VAL A 797 -13.45 16.19 -6.67
C VAL A 797 -13.18 17.68 -6.84
N VAL A 798 -13.92 18.33 -7.74
CA VAL A 798 -13.94 19.79 -7.91
C VAL A 798 -15.24 20.33 -7.31
N PRO A 799 -15.23 20.88 -6.08
CA PRO A 799 -16.42 21.47 -5.49
C PRO A 799 -17.03 22.57 -6.37
N SER A 800 -18.36 22.63 -6.38
CA SER A 800 -19.15 23.58 -7.17
C SER A 800 -20.27 24.20 -6.33
N PRO A 801 -20.97 25.25 -6.81
CA PRO A 801 -22.11 25.83 -6.09
C PRO A 801 -23.28 24.83 -5.91
N VAL A 802 -23.30 23.72 -6.67
CA VAL A 802 -24.27 22.61 -6.53
C VAL A 802 -23.86 21.64 -5.42
N SER A 803 -22.58 21.60 -5.03
CA SER A 803 -22.08 20.82 -3.89
C SER A 803 -22.61 21.39 -2.56
N LEU A 804 -22.66 22.73 -2.42
CA LEU A 804 -23.25 23.45 -1.27
C LEU A 804 -24.76 23.25 -1.10
N LYS A 805 -25.49 22.91 -2.18
CA LYS A 805 -26.95 22.70 -2.16
C LYS A 805 -27.36 21.28 -1.77
N SER A 806 -26.41 20.42 -1.40
CA SER A 806 -26.70 19.14 -0.73
C SER A 806 -27.46 19.41 0.57
N PRO A 807 -28.49 18.63 0.92
CA PRO A 807 -29.45 19.05 1.93
C PRO A 807 -28.81 19.11 3.32
N LYS A 808 -28.97 20.25 4.00
CA LYS A 808 -29.21 20.24 5.45
C LYS A 808 -30.35 19.25 5.67
N ILE A 809 -30.10 18.16 6.38
CA ILE A 809 -31.04 17.03 6.51
C ILE A 809 -32.41 17.55 6.99
N VAL A 810 -33.35 17.63 6.05
CA VAL A 810 -34.75 17.92 6.36
C VAL A 810 -35.33 16.63 6.92
N ARG A 811 -35.54 16.60 8.24
CA ARG A 811 -36.32 15.55 8.90
C ARG A 811 -37.75 15.57 8.37
N LYS A 812 -38.04 14.72 7.37
CA LYS A 812 -39.39 14.31 6.95
C LYS A 812 -39.36 12.90 6.38
N ASP A 813 -39.61 11.94 7.26
CA ASP A 813 -40.34 10.69 7.04
C ASP A 813 -40.15 9.95 5.69
N THR A 814 -38.91 9.59 5.38
CA THR A 814 -38.60 8.33 4.69
C THR A 814 -37.67 7.52 5.57
N LYS A 815 -38.00 6.24 5.81
CA LYS A 815 -37.26 5.35 6.72
C LYS A 815 -35.90 4.97 6.14
N ILE A 816 -34.90 5.80 6.36
CA ILE A 816 -33.49 5.43 6.24
C ILE A 816 -33.11 4.77 7.57
N HIS A 817 -32.62 3.53 7.53
CA HIS A 817 -32.21 2.81 8.73
C HIS A 817 -30.99 3.49 9.37
N GLU A 818 -31.15 3.98 10.61
CA GLU A 818 -30.09 4.65 11.35
C GLU A 818 -29.01 3.66 11.81
N PHE A 819 -27.74 4.01 11.56
CA PHE A 819 -26.59 3.34 12.19
C PHE A 819 -26.45 3.83 13.64
N GLY A 820 -27.03 3.13 14.61
CA GLY A 820 -26.75 3.37 16.03
C GLY A 820 -27.76 2.76 17.01
N ASP A 821 -27.25 2.12 18.08
CA ASP A 821 -28.05 1.62 19.20
C ASP A 821 -28.86 2.77 19.87
N GLU A 822 -30.17 2.62 20.00
CA GLU A 822 -30.97 3.49 20.88
C GLU A 822 -30.60 3.24 22.35
N ILE A 823 -30.05 4.26 23.03
CA ILE A 823 -29.94 4.29 24.49
C ILE A 823 -30.80 5.43 25.03
N ILE A 824 -31.91 5.06 25.68
CA ILE A 824 -32.86 5.97 26.30
C ILE A 824 -32.20 6.75 27.45
N LEU A 825 -32.03 8.05 27.27
CA LEU A 825 -31.56 8.97 28.31
C LEU A 825 -32.71 9.34 29.26
N ARG A 826 -32.67 8.86 30.51
CA ARG A 826 -33.40 9.47 31.63
C ARG A 826 -32.49 10.42 32.39
N ASN A 827 -32.81 11.70 32.36
CA ASN A 827 -32.20 12.72 33.22
C ASN A 827 -32.46 12.44 34.70
N ASN A 828 -31.46 12.67 35.55
CA ASN A 828 -31.67 13.30 36.86
C ASN A 828 -30.39 14.03 37.30
N LYS A 829 -30.57 15.08 38.09
CA LYS A 829 -29.52 15.99 38.58
C LYS A 829 -29.00 15.56 39.97
N ASP A 830 -27.99 16.31 40.42
CA ASP A 830 -27.45 16.44 41.79
C ASP A 830 -26.17 15.62 42.06
N ILE A 831 -25.12 16.05 42.79
CA ILE A 831 -24.47 17.33 43.21
C ILE A 831 -23.46 16.92 44.33
N ARG A 832 -22.31 17.61 44.47
CA ARG A 832 -21.29 17.60 45.58
C ARG A 832 -20.15 16.55 45.65
N ASP A 833 -18.94 17.03 45.34
CA ASP A 833 -17.79 17.33 46.23
C ASP A 833 -17.13 16.32 47.22
N VAL A 834 -15.82 16.58 47.42
CA VAL A 834 -14.91 16.30 48.57
C VAL A 834 -13.95 15.07 48.54
N ASP A 835 -12.77 15.32 47.97
CA ASP A 835 -11.43 15.36 48.62
C ASP A 835 -10.81 14.14 49.42
N ARG A 836 -9.62 13.72 48.94
CA ARG A 836 -8.35 13.45 49.67
C ARG A 836 -8.12 12.29 50.68
N ARG A 837 -7.06 11.50 50.37
CA ARG A 837 -5.80 11.17 51.14
C ARG A 837 -5.47 9.72 51.56
N THR A 838 -4.17 9.43 51.38
CA THR A 838 -3.24 8.52 52.12
C THR A 838 -3.32 6.99 52.01
N MET A 839 -2.18 6.42 51.56
CA MET A 839 -1.70 5.03 51.78
C MET A 839 -1.18 4.85 53.22
N PRO A 840 -0.92 3.60 53.68
CA PRO A 840 0.50 3.20 53.77
C PRO A 840 0.84 1.69 53.53
N SER A 841 2.00 1.46 52.90
CA SER A 841 3.01 0.37 53.03
C SER A 841 2.72 -1.02 53.65
N GLY A 842 3.27 -2.10 53.04
CA GLY A 842 3.55 -3.35 53.77
C GLY A 842 4.11 -4.57 52.99
N SER A 843 5.45 -4.70 52.94
CA SER A 843 6.25 -5.96 52.75
C SER A 843 6.25 -6.77 51.43
N PHE A 844 7.41 -7.37 51.14
CA PHE A 844 7.78 -8.19 49.97
C PHE A 844 7.79 -9.70 50.26
N SER A 845 7.62 -10.53 49.21
CA SER A 845 8.48 -11.71 49.00
C SER A 845 8.47 -12.16 47.52
N GLU A 846 9.66 -12.48 47.00
CA GLU A 846 9.88 -13.16 45.69
C GLU A 846 9.66 -14.69 45.89
N VAL A 847 9.45 -15.57 44.88
CA VAL A 847 10.28 -15.95 43.71
C VAL A 847 9.39 -16.49 42.53
N PRO A 848 9.89 -16.93 41.34
CA PRO A 848 9.22 -16.62 40.05
C PRO A 848 8.78 -17.82 39.16
N MET A 849 7.93 -17.53 38.15
CA MET A 849 7.75 -18.18 36.81
C MET A 849 6.31 -17.88 36.28
N PRO A 850 5.93 -18.25 35.04
CA PRO A 850 6.38 -17.69 33.77
C PRO A 850 5.24 -16.96 33.01
N ARG A 851 5.56 -15.98 32.15
CA ARG A 851 4.54 -15.26 31.36
C ARG A 851 4.15 -16.03 30.08
N ALA A 852 3.04 -16.74 30.13
CA ALA A 852 2.27 -17.15 28.95
C ALA A 852 0.88 -16.46 29.00
N MET A 853 0.50 -15.77 27.92
CA MET A 853 -0.80 -15.10 27.81
C MET A 853 -1.77 -16.05 27.08
N SER A 854 -2.61 -16.79 27.80
CA SER A 854 -3.82 -17.38 27.23
C SER A 854 -5.05 -16.59 27.68
N LEU A 855 -5.99 -16.40 26.77
CA LEU A 855 -7.31 -15.83 27.07
C LEU A 855 -8.26 -16.98 27.37
N ASN A 856 -8.36 -17.37 28.65
CA ASN A 856 -9.40 -18.30 29.09
C ASN A 856 -10.69 -17.50 29.35
N LEU A 857 -11.76 -17.86 28.65
CA LEU A 857 -13.13 -17.41 28.91
C LEU A 857 -13.98 -18.66 29.13
N ASP A 858 -14.11 -19.05 30.39
CA ASP A 858 -15.00 -20.14 30.80
C ASP A 858 -15.68 -19.74 32.11
N ALA A 859 -17.01 -19.71 32.08
CA ALA A 859 -17.91 -19.48 33.22
C ALA A 859 -19.36 -19.69 32.79
N GLY A 860 -19.88 -20.91 32.97
CA GLY A 860 -21.32 -21.16 33.05
C GLY A 860 -21.92 -20.61 34.34
N ASP A 861 -23.25 -20.64 34.43
CA ASP A 861 -24.03 -20.12 35.57
C ASP A 861 -23.63 -20.72 36.93
N ASP A 862 -23.53 -19.88 37.96
CA ASP A 862 -24.24 -20.15 39.21
C ASP A 862 -24.46 -18.90 40.10
N LEU A 863 -25.48 -18.96 40.96
CA LEU A 863 -26.02 -17.82 41.72
C LEU A 863 -25.33 -17.59 43.08
N SER A 864 -24.76 -16.41 43.35
CA SER A 864 -24.77 -15.79 44.70
C SER A 864 -24.22 -14.34 44.73
N GLN A 865 -24.46 -13.64 45.85
CA GLN A 865 -24.30 -12.18 46.00
C GLN A 865 -22.88 -11.76 46.42
N GLY A 866 -22.30 -10.74 45.77
CA GLY A 866 -21.08 -10.09 46.24
C GLY A 866 -20.59 -8.96 45.31
N ARG A 867 -20.71 -7.70 45.73
CA ARG A 867 -20.27 -6.54 44.92
C ARG A 867 -18.74 -6.39 44.94
N SER A 868 -18.08 -6.54 43.78
CA SER A 868 -16.72 -6.06 43.56
C SER A 868 -16.60 -5.29 42.24
N SER A 869 -15.78 -4.24 42.23
CA SER A 869 -15.74 -3.23 41.16
C SER A 869 -14.71 -3.57 40.08
N GLY A 870 -15.09 -4.40 39.12
CA GLY A 870 -14.31 -4.61 37.89
C GLY A 870 -14.44 -3.43 36.92
N ARG A 871 -13.33 -2.78 36.56
CA ARG A 871 -13.29 -1.80 35.45
C ARG A 871 -13.48 -2.55 34.13
N LYS A 872 -14.71 -2.56 33.60
CA LYS A 872 -14.99 -3.11 32.27
C LYS A 872 -14.28 -2.25 31.21
N PHE A 873 -13.46 -2.89 30.38
CA PHE A 873 -13.00 -2.29 29.11
C PHE A 873 -14.24 -2.03 28.24
N GLY A 874 -14.59 -0.74 28.10
CA GLY A 874 -15.80 -0.31 27.42
C GLY A 874 -15.64 -0.32 25.90
N ARG A 875 -16.63 -0.92 25.21
CA ARG A 875 -16.87 -0.89 23.77
C ARG A 875 -16.36 0.38 23.07
N GLN A 876 -15.31 0.26 22.26
CA GLN A 876 -14.93 1.22 21.22
C GLN A 876 -14.61 0.47 19.90
N HIS A 877 -15.65 -0.06 19.25
CA HIS A 877 -15.56 -0.64 17.90
C HIS A 877 -16.42 0.11 16.88
N SER A 878 -16.59 1.42 17.06
CA SER A 878 -17.25 2.30 16.10
C SER A 878 -16.26 2.79 15.03
N CYS A 879 -16.34 2.19 13.83
CA CYS A 879 -15.80 2.69 12.55
C CYS A 879 -14.47 3.47 12.59
N ALA A 880 -13.35 2.77 12.78
CA ALA A 880 -12.01 3.30 12.51
C ALA A 880 -11.70 3.34 10.99
N ILE A 881 -12.53 4.04 10.20
CA ILE A 881 -12.31 4.27 8.76
C ILE A 881 -11.49 5.55 8.53
N VAL A 882 -11.50 6.46 9.50
CA VAL A 882 -11.14 7.87 9.31
C VAL A 882 -9.65 8.11 9.51
N CYS A 883 -8.96 8.36 8.39
CA CYS A 883 -7.82 9.28 8.43
C CYS A 883 -8.41 10.69 8.62
N GLU A 884 -8.07 11.38 9.71
CA GLU A 884 -8.65 12.69 10.01
C GLU A 884 -8.12 13.80 9.10
N MET A 885 -6.98 13.58 8.43
CA MET A 885 -6.37 14.57 7.53
C MET A 885 -7.12 14.66 6.20
N LYS A 886 -7.32 15.89 5.71
CA LYS A 886 -7.87 16.19 4.39
C LYS A 886 -6.80 16.78 3.47
N VAL A 887 -6.81 16.38 2.19
CA VAL A 887 -5.88 16.91 1.18
C VAL A 887 -6.62 17.82 0.20
N VAL A 888 -6.02 18.99 -0.06
CA VAL A 888 -6.56 20.06 -0.90
C VAL A 888 -5.52 20.44 -1.95
N VAL A 889 -5.95 20.61 -3.18
CA VAL A 889 -5.14 21.24 -4.23
C VAL A 889 -5.80 22.56 -4.59
N VAL A 890 -5.05 23.66 -4.52
CA VAL A 890 -5.57 25.00 -4.80
C VAL A 890 -4.79 25.58 -5.96
N TRP A 891 -5.45 25.75 -7.11
CA TRP A 891 -4.91 26.48 -8.23
C TRP A 891 -5.05 27.98 -7.99
N LEU A 892 -3.92 28.69 -7.95
CA LEU A 892 -3.85 30.14 -7.73
C LEU A 892 -3.37 30.86 -9.00
N GLU A 893 -4.21 31.75 -9.56
CA GLU A 893 -3.75 32.71 -10.58
C GLU A 893 -2.73 33.71 -10.00
N ASN A 894 -2.75 33.96 -8.69
CA ASN A 894 -1.80 34.79 -7.96
C ASN A 894 -1.35 34.07 -6.69
N LEU A 895 -0.05 33.75 -6.58
CA LEU A 895 0.48 32.99 -5.45
C LEU A 895 0.36 33.74 -4.11
N ASP A 896 0.37 35.08 -4.11
CA ASP A 896 0.29 35.87 -2.87
C ASP A 896 -1.07 35.72 -2.16
N ASP A 897 -2.13 35.31 -2.89
CA ASP A 897 -3.46 35.06 -2.33
C ASP A 897 -3.47 33.88 -1.32
N GLN A 898 -2.45 33.01 -1.33
CA GLN A 898 -2.29 31.91 -0.37
C GLN A 898 -2.34 32.38 1.10
N ILE A 899 -1.87 33.60 1.39
CA ILE A 899 -1.79 34.16 2.74
C ILE A 899 -3.20 34.44 3.31
N ASN A 900 -4.16 34.74 2.43
CA ASN A 900 -5.53 35.09 2.78
C ASN A 900 -6.53 33.98 2.42
N PHE A 901 -6.04 32.76 2.15
CA PHE A 901 -6.90 31.65 1.72
C PHE A 901 -7.77 31.14 2.88
N PRO A 902 -9.12 31.08 2.74
CA PRO A 902 -10.03 30.85 3.85
C PRO A 902 -10.17 29.36 4.22
N LEU A 903 -9.15 28.79 4.87
CA LEU A 903 -9.11 27.37 5.25
C LEU A 903 -10.33 26.91 6.07
N ALA A 904 -10.74 27.72 7.07
CA ALA A 904 -11.90 27.42 7.90
C ALA A 904 -13.23 27.32 7.12
N ASP A 905 -13.45 28.21 6.14
CA ASP A 905 -14.69 28.25 5.34
C ASP A 905 -14.72 27.16 4.26
N VAL A 906 -13.56 26.58 3.92
CA VAL A 906 -13.41 25.50 2.96
C VAL A 906 -13.69 24.12 3.58
N LEU A 907 -13.40 23.93 4.88
CA LEU A 907 -13.62 22.64 5.59
C LEU A 907 -15.01 22.02 5.39
N PRO A 908 -16.15 22.76 5.44
CA PRO A 908 -17.48 22.19 5.22
C PRO A 908 -17.71 21.59 3.82
N LEU A 909 -16.90 21.98 2.82
CA LEU A 909 -16.97 21.42 1.45
C LEU A 909 -16.34 20.03 1.34
N MET A 910 -15.57 19.61 2.35
CA MET A 910 -14.65 18.46 2.26
C MET A 910 -15.19 17.17 2.88
N SER A 911 -16.51 17.09 3.10
CA SER A 911 -17.13 15.87 3.64
C SER A 911 -17.08 14.74 2.63
N THR A 912 -16.60 13.58 3.07
CA THR A 912 -16.63 12.30 2.35
C THR A 912 -17.67 11.34 2.93
N GLY A 913 -18.39 11.77 3.97
CA GLY A 913 -19.39 11.01 4.72
C GLY A 913 -18.80 9.88 5.58
N LEU A 914 -17.48 9.70 5.55
CA LEU A 914 -16.76 8.77 6.42
C LEU A 914 -16.57 9.32 7.84
N GLU A 915 -16.79 10.62 8.03
CA GLU A 915 -16.43 11.32 9.25
C GLU A 915 -17.39 11.06 10.43
N PRO A 916 -16.90 11.06 11.70
CA PRO A 916 -17.78 10.92 12.85
C PRO A 916 -18.76 12.11 12.98
N PRO A 917 -19.93 11.93 13.62
CA PRO A 917 -21.01 12.92 13.66
C PRO A 917 -20.70 14.25 14.39
N ASN A 918 -19.47 14.44 14.88
CA ASN A 918 -18.97 15.69 15.46
C ASN A 918 -17.64 16.16 14.82
N PHE A 919 -17.30 15.68 13.62
CA PHE A 919 -16.01 15.93 12.97
C PHE A 919 -15.72 17.42 12.76
N ILE A 920 -16.63 18.16 12.13
CA ILE A 920 -16.44 19.59 11.79
C ILE A 920 -16.14 20.45 13.05
N SER A 921 -16.59 20.04 14.23
CA SER A 921 -16.30 20.73 15.51
C SER A 921 -14.99 20.30 16.19
N ARG A 922 -14.27 19.32 15.64
CA ARG A 922 -13.00 18.76 16.14
C ARG A 922 -11.85 18.97 15.16
N THR A 923 -12.10 18.89 13.87
CA THR A 923 -11.10 19.11 12.81
C THR A 923 -10.65 20.56 12.85
N SER A 924 -9.34 20.76 12.96
CA SER A 924 -8.73 22.09 12.96
C SER A 924 -8.12 22.39 11.59
N GLU A 925 -7.79 23.66 11.34
CA GLU A 925 -6.99 24.05 10.15
C GLU A 925 -5.65 23.31 10.08
N LYS A 926 -5.15 22.81 11.23
CA LYS A 926 -3.90 22.04 11.31
C LYS A 926 -4.03 20.63 10.75
N ASP A 927 -5.24 20.14 10.47
CA ASP A 927 -5.49 18.80 9.92
C ASP A 927 -5.66 18.83 8.38
N LEU A 928 -5.44 19.99 7.76
CA LEU A 928 -5.42 20.17 6.30
C LEU A 928 -4.00 20.11 5.75
N PHE A 929 -3.83 19.34 4.67
CA PHE A 929 -2.64 19.42 3.80
C PHE A 929 -3.04 20.05 2.46
N VAL A 930 -2.45 21.21 2.17
CA VAL A 930 -2.78 22.06 1.03
C VAL A 930 -1.59 22.15 0.09
N ILE A 931 -1.82 21.81 -1.17
CA ILE A 931 -0.88 21.95 -2.28
C ILE A 931 -1.36 23.13 -3.13
N PHE A 932 -0.72 24.29 -2.99
CA PHE A 932 -0.96 25.41 -3.89
C PHE A 932 -0.15 25.22 -5.18
N VAL A 933 -0.80 25.45 -6.32
CA VAL A 933 -0.20 25.36 -7.65
C VAL A 933 -0.37 26.70 -8.35
N HIS A 934 0.75 27.31 -8.76
CA HIS A 934 0.76 28.59 -9.47
C HIS A 934 1.49 28.45 -10.83
N PRO A 935 0.84 28.79 -11.96
CA PRO A 935 1.49 28.80 -13.27
C PRO A 935 2.43 30.01 -13.41
N LEU A 936 3.69 29.75 -13.79
CA LEU A 936 4.68 30.78 -14.07
C LEU A 936 4.64 31.20 -15.56
N HIS A 937 5.09 32.42 -15.87
CA HIS A 937 5.19 32.94 -17.24
C HIS A 937 6.12 32.09 -18.13
N SER A 938 7.06 31.36 -17.53
CA SER A 938 7.91 30.38 -18.21
C SER A 938 7.17 29.17 -18.76
N GLY A 939 5.94 28.89 -18.30
CA GLY A 939 5.20 27.65 -18.58
C GLY A 939 5.48 26.51 -17.60
N LEU A 940 6.34 26.74 -16.61
CA LEU A 940 6.56 25.88 -15.44
C LEU A 940 5.54 26.21 -14.33
N TYR A 941 5.53 25.44 -13.25
CA TYR A 941 4.62 25.63 -12.12
C TYR A 941 5.39 25.75 -10.82
N GLN A 942 5.09 26.77 -10.02
CA GLN A 942 5.56 26.89 -8.65
C GLN A 942 4.58 26.19 -7.71
N ILE A 943 5.13 25.39 -6.80
CA ILE A 943 4.39 24.64 -5.79
C ILE A 943 4.66 25.27 -4.42
N LYS A 944 3.60 25.53 -3.64
CA LYS A 944 3.71 25.80 -2.20
C LYS A 944 2.98 24.70 -1.44
N LEU A 945 3.63 24.16 -0.41
CA LEU A 945 3.03 23.18 0.49
C LEU A 945 2.73 23.84 1.84
N GLN A 946 1.52 23.64 2.34
CA GLN A 946 1.09 24.02 3.69
C GLN A 946 0.46 22.80 4.35
N GLY A 947 0.85 22.46 5.58
CA GLY A 947 0.41 21.21 6.19
C GLY A 947 0.44 21.15 7.71
N PRO A 948 -0.09 20.05 8.29
CA PRO A 948 0.00 19.75 9.71
C PRO A 948 1.44 19.86 10.23
N ALA A 949 1.66 20.70 11.24
CA ALA A 949 2.85 20.62 12.05
C ALA A 949 2.88 19.26 12.79
N GLY A 950 3.88 18.42 12.54
CA GLY A 950 3.98 17.09 13.12
C GLY A 950 5.19 16.29 12.63
N LYS A 951 5.42 15.12 13.24
CA LYS A 951 6.58 14.26 12.93
C LYS A 951 6.59 13.79 11.47
N MET A 952 5.45 13.30 10.97
CA MET A 952 5.25 12.88 9.58
C MET A 952 4.46 13.94 8.81
N SER A 953 5.07 15.10 8.56
CA SER A 953 4.44 16.28 7.96
C SER A 953 4.88 16.58 6.51
N LEU A 954 5.87 15.85 6.01
CA LEU A 954 6.45 15.98 4.67
C LEU A 954 6.36 14.65 3.95
N ALA A 955 6.04 14.65 2.65
CA ALA A 955 5.92 13.45 1.82
C ALA A 955 6.28 13.75 0.36
N LEU A 956 7.04 12.84 -0.27
CA LEU A 956 7.59 13.02 -1.61
C LEU A 956 6.59 12.64 -2.72
N PRO A 957 6.76 13.10 -3.98
CA PRO A 957 7.93 13.83 -4.55
C PRO A 957 7.98 15.35 -4.37
N LEU A 958 6.85 16.03 -4.18
CA LEU A 958 6.83 17.50 -4.11
C LEU A 958 7.51 18.04 -2.85
N VAL A 959 8.27 19.11 -3.04
CA VAL A 959 8.97 19.88 -1.99
C VAL A 959 8.36 21.29 -1.94
N ASP A 960 8.35 21.92 -0.77
CA ASP A 960 7.84 23.29 -0.65
C ASP A 960 8.67 24.29 -1.48
N GLY A 961 7.99 25.18 -2.20
CA GLY A 961 8.62 26.14 -3.11
C GLY A 961 9.25 25.54 -4.37
N MET A 962 9.08 24.24 -4.63
CA MET A 962 9.63 23.55 -5.80
C MET A 962 9.02 24.09 -7.10
N VAL A 963 9.82 24.13 -8.16
CA VAL A 963 9.35 24.41 -9.53
C VAL A 963 9.27 23.08 -10.28
N VAL A 964 8.16 22.83 -10.96
CA VAL A 964 7.88 21.56 -11.67
C VAL A 964 7.46 21.80 -13.12
N SER A 965 7.67 20.79 -13.96
CA SER A 965 7.31 20.84 -15.37
C SER A 965 5.81 20.61 -15.61
N ARG A 966 5.33 21.03 -16.77
CA ARG A 966 3.97 20.77 -17.25
C ARG A 966 3.64 19.28 -17.38
N ARG A 967 4.61 18.46 -17.80
CA ARG A 967 4.41 17.02 -18.05
C ARG A 967 4.35 16.17 -16.78
N THR A 968 4.98 16.60 -15.69
CA THR A 968 5.00 15.86 -14.42
C THR A 968 4.02 16.36 -13.36
N LEU A 969 3.50 17.59 -13.45
CA LEU A 969 2.66 18.22 -12.42
C LEU A 969 1.55 17.30 -11.86
N GLY A 970 0.76 16.64 -12.72
CA GLY A 970 -0.33 15.77 -12.28
C GLY A 970 0.12 14.53 -11.51
N ILE A 971 1.19 13.86 -11.96
CA ILE A 971 1.72 12.66 -11.28
C ILE A 971 2.39 13.03 -9.95
N LEU A 972 3.11 14.15 -9.88
CA LEU A 972 3.74 14.63 -8.65
C LEU A 972 2.70 14.99 -7.58
N VAL A 973 1.66 15.77 -7.94
CA VAL A 973 0.57 16.14 -7.03
C VAL A 973 -0.18 14.89 -6.53
N ARG A 974 -0.48 13.94 -7.42
CA ARG A 974 -1.12 12.67 -7.06
C ARG A 974 -0.27 11.84 -6.11
N GLN A 975 1.02 11.69 -6.38
CA GLN A 975 1.94 10.91 -5.54
C GLN A 975 2.14 11.54 -4.16
N THR A 976 2.35 12.86 -4.08
CA THR A 976 2.51 13.55 -2.78
C THR A 976 1.23 13.48 -1.95
N ALA A 977 0.05 13.67 -2.55
CA ALA A 977 -1.22 13.50 -1.85
C ALA A 977 -1.36 12.09 -1.26
N LEU A 978 -1.14 11.06 -2.10
CA LEU A 978 -1.19 9.65 -1.71
C LEU A 978 -0.21 9.30 -0.58
N ASN A 979 1.04 9.74 -0.70
CA ASN A 979 2.09 9.47 0.28
C ASN A 979 1.81 10.19 1.61
N MET A 980 1.31 11.43 1.59
CA MET A 980 0.92 12.12 2.81
C MET A 980 -0.22 11.39 3.55
N LEU A 981 -1.24 10.94 2.81
CA LEU A 981 -2.34 10.15 3.36
C LEU A 981 -1.87 8.80 3.91
N ARG A 982 -0.92 8.13 3.24
CA ARG A 982 -0.26 6.91 3.75
C ARG A 982 0.53 7.19 5.03
N ARG A 983 1.34 8.25 5.10
CA ARG A 983 2.07 8.65 6.32
C ARG A 983 1.12 8.90 7.50
N LYS A 984 0.00 9.59 7.28
CA LYS A 984 -1.00 9.80 8.36
C LYS A 984 -1.65 8.51 8.86
N ARG A 985 -1.88 7.52 8.00
CA ARG A 985 -2.32 6.18 8.42
C ARG A 985 -1.24 5.41 9.18
N LEU A 986 0.04 5.65 8.89
CA LEU A 986 1.14 5.07 9.66
C LEU A 986 1.22 5.67 11.08
N ASP A 987 1.01 6.99 11.20
CA ASP A 987 1.00 7.74 12.47
C ASP A 987 -0.26 7.46 13.33
N ALA A 988 -1.40 7.09 12.74
CA ALA A 988 -2.64 6.81 13.47
C ALA A 988 -2.71 5.36 14.00
N ASP A 989 -2.68 5.17 15.33
CA ASP A 989 -2.78 3.83 15.96
C ASP A 989 -4.15 3.16 15.81
N SER A 990 -5.20 3.94 15.56
CA SER A 990 -6.55 3.45 15.31
C SER A 990 -6.77 2.96 13.86
N CYS A 991 -5.90 3.33 12.91
CA CYS A 991 -6.12 3.07 11.50
C CYS A 991 -5.80 1.61 11.12
N GLN A 992 -6.82 0.76 11.14
CA GLN A 992 -6.71 -0.64 10.71
C GLN A 992 -6.72 -0.77 9.18
N PRO A 993 -5.85 -1.61 8.58
CA PRO A 993 -5.89 -1.90 7.14
C PRO A 993 -7.26 -2.46 6.69
N PRO A 994 -7.65 -2.25 5.42
CA PRO A 994 -8.96 -2.67 4.91
C PRO A 994 -9.19 -4.18 5.06
N HIS A 995 -8.19 -5.01 4.76
CA HIS A 995 -8.30 -6.46 4.88
C HIS A 995 -8.45 -6.94 6.33
N VAL A 996 -7.80 -6.28 7.30
CA VAL A 996 -7.99 -6.55 8.74
C VAL A 996 -9.42 -6.21 9.17
N ARG A 997 -9.94 -5.05 8.74
CA ARG A 997 -11.33 -4.64 9.01
C ARG A 997 -12.34 -5.64 8.41
N ARG A 998 -12.10 -6.12 7.19
CA ARG A 998 -12.95 -7.13 6.53
C ARG A 998 -12.90 -8.48 7.25
N LYS A 999 -11.70 -8.93 7.66
CA LYS A 999 -11.47 -10.13 8.49
C LYS A 999 -12.23 -10.06 9.83
N LEU A 1000 -12.20 -8.92 10.51
CA LEU A 1000 -12.96 -8.70 11.76
C LEU A 1000 -14.48 -8.73 11.55
N ARG A 1001 -15.00 -8.17 10.44
CA ARG A 1001 -16.43 -8.29 10.10
C ARG A 1001 -16.84 -9.71 9.77
N ILE A 1002 -15.99 -10.46 9.05
CA ILE A 1002 -16.20 -11.89 8.80
C ILE A 1002 -16.26 -12.66 10.12
N GLN A 1003 -15.34 -12.42 11.06
CA GLN A 1003 -15.34 -13.03 12.39
C GLN A 1003 -16.59 -12.68 13.22
N ASP A 1004 -17.08 -11.44 13.18
CA ASP A 1004 -18.33 -11.04 13.83
C ASP A 1004 -19.54 -11.83 13.27
N VAL A 1005 -19.58 -12.08 11.96
CA VAL A 1005 -20.62 -12.92 11.34
C VAL A 1005 -20.47 -14.38 11.75
N ILE A 1006 -19.27 -14.96 11.70
CA ILE A 1006 -19.06 -16.36 12.08
C ILE A 1006 -19.44 -16.58 13.55
N ASN A 1007 -19.01 -15.68 14.45
CA ASN A 1007 -19.33 -15.77 15.87
C ASN A 1007 -20.84 -15.66 16.16
N ARG A 1008 -21.60 -14.87 15.40
CA ARG A 1008 -23.05 -14.69 15.60
C ARG A 1008 -23.91 -15.76 14.95
N TYR A 1009 -23.50 -16.27 13.78
CA TYR A 1009 -24.35 -17.06 12.90
C TYR A 1009 -23.89 -18.53 12.76
N HIS A 1010 -22.89 -19.00 13.51
CA HIS A 1010 -22.49 -20.42 13.47
C HIS A 1010 -23.56 -21.36 14.05
N LYS A 1011 -23.78 -22.50 13.39
CA LYS A 1011 -24.55 -23.62 13.93
C LYS A 1011 -23.66 -24.44 14.86
N LYS A 1012 -24.14 -24.67 16.10
CA LYS A 1012 -23.51 -25.62 17.02
C LYS A 1012 -23.95 -27.04 16.63
N LEU A 1013 -23.08 -27.73 15.91
CA LEU A 1013 -23.29 -29.11 15.45
C LEU A 1013 -22.13 -29.98 15.95
N SER A 1014 -22.41 -31.17 16.46
CA SER A 1014 -21.38 -32.19 16.67
C SER A 1014 -20.86 -32.74 15.34
N GLU A 1015 -19.69 -33.39 15.35
CA GLU A 1015 -19.09 -34.00 14.14
C GLU A 1015 -20.07 -34.90 13.35
N PRO A 1016 -20.83 -35.83 13.98
CA PRO A 1016 -21.83 -36.64 13.26
C PRO A 1016 -23.00 -35.82 12.69
N GLU A 1017 -23.44 -34.78 13.40
CA GLU A 1017 -24.53 -33.90 12.94
C GLU A 1017 -24.08 -33.03 11.77
N PHE A 1018 -22.85 -32.51 11.78
CA PHE A 1018 -22.26 -31.77 10.67
C PHE A 1018 -22.11 -32.65 9.42
N ILE A 1019 -21.61 -33.87 9.57
CA ILE A 1019 -21.51 -34.83 8.46
C ILE A 1019 -22.91 -35.17 7.92
N SER A 1020 -23.90 -35.36 8.79
CA SER A 1020 -25.29 -35.61 8.41
C SER A 1020 -25.91 -34.42 7.68
N TYR A 1021 -25.65 -33.19 8.13
CA TYR A 1021 -26.12 -31.94 7.51
C TYR A 1021 -25.70 -31.81 6.03
N LEU A 1022 -24.53 -32.33 5.66
CA LEU A 1022 -24.06 -32.35 4.27
C LEU A 1022 -24.85 -33.29 3.35
N PHE A 1023 -25.56 -34.29 3.90
CA PHE A 1023 -26.37 -35.24 3.12
C PHE A 1023 -27.81 -34.81 2.90
N TYR A 1024 -28.37 -33.93 3.75
CA TYR A 1024 -29.71 -33.40 3.51
C TYR A 1024 -29.72 -32.47 2.28
N PRO A 1025 -30.76 -32.54 1.43
CA PRO A 1025 -30.96 -31.54 0.37
C PRO A 1025 -31.20 -30.17 1.01
N SER A 1026 -30.78 -29.12 0.31
CA SER A 1026 -31.09 -27.74 0.72
C SER A 1026 -32.60 -27.52 0.60
N SER A 1027 -33.19 -26.79 1.56
CA SER A 1027 -34.63 -26.61 1.70
C SER A 1027 -35.20 -25.61 0.69
N GLY A 1028 -35.07 -25.95 -0.59
CA GLY A 1028 -35.48 -25.15 -1.76
C GLY A 1028 -35.62 -25.98 -3.04
N HIS A 1029 -35.84 -27.29 -2.91
CA HIS A 1029 -36.33 -28.21 -3.95
C HIS A 1029 -37.84 -28.43 -3.77
#